data_AF-A0A7L0WEW7-F1
#
_entry.id   AF-A0A7L0WEW7-F1
#
_cell.length_a   1.000
_cell.length_b   1.000
_cell.length_c   1.000
_cell.angle_alpha   90.00
_cell.angle_beta   90.00
_cell.angle_gamma   90.00
#
_symmetry.space_group_name_H-M   'P 1'
#
loop_
_entity.id
_entity.type
_entity.pdbx_description
1 polymer ?
#
loop_
_entity_poly.entity_id
_entity_poly.type
_entity_poly.pdbx_seq_one_letter_code
_entity_poly.pdbx_strand_id
1 'polypeptide(L)'
;VEAVTLFEVVSMGKRAMQSVIDDWVEAYKQDRNVALLDLINFFIQCSGCQGLVTAEMFQNSQKKDVMQKMTETFDEGNEDYPLIRSGPYWKKFKANFCEFIAMLVQQCQCSILYDSYLMDAIISLLTGLADSVVRAFRHTSTLAAMKLLTAVVSVQVNLDVNKHNAQRLYEVEKNRISSKRTSYRLDQLERKRKEYDQKLLEIQNMMNAIFKGTFLSRYRDTIPEIRATCIEEIGSWIKTYPDGFLNDSYLKYIGWMLYDKQAEVRLKCLLGLQGIYGRKELVSRMDLFTSRFKDRIVSMPLDKDHEVAVQAMKLLMLMSQNCEDVLSAEDCETLYKLVYTTHRPLAVAAGEFVYKRLLSREGDEEVLSKGGGKFGASTDQLKRLIRFFLESELHKHVAYLIDSLWDWAGTFLKDWECMTTLLLKNGEGDGEALDDAHESALVEIILATVREAAEGHPPVGRGAAKKILSVKEKKIQLEDCNKITEHFIMVLPQLLAKYSTDAEKVSSLLQIPRYYDLDVYSSGHLEKHLNALLREMKDIVAKHSDLSVLEASSRTYCVLCSEKVAIFSKVDRARTQLIDELMGQLDQLLDGFWQKEEAFCADAGEVSRMHSTLRRIAAFHNAHDLTKWKLYDKTLRLLVFEMERGGVPALVIPPALQCMYFSLLWQLAAVAENSPKETLLALRRELRRFSEICVFFLHYKEKDVREKAFMMLCDWLLILSHQDSNNNEAAAGLLDYLPSTSLHEKLLLFIQEHVFVEEKEESKGLMEEEERKDGSGRLDNLHNKRNLLAAYCKLIVYNVVEMTAAAEIYKHYVKTYNDFGDIIKETLSRTRHNNKIQSTKTLILCLQQLFQTYAESQDSSTGVDLFSASFTNMKELARRFSLTFGWDQVKCRESVAMIHKEGIEFAFQGTTGAEGKQLPPNLSFLLIISEFSSKLLKPDKRLL
;
A
#
# COMPACT_ATOMS: atom_id res chain seq x y z
N VAL A 1 50.85 25.15 -8.68
CA VAL A 1 49.59 24.90 -7.96
C VAL A 1 48.51 25.54 -8.81
N GLU A 2 47.69 24.74 -9.51
CA GLU A 2 46.55 25.29 -10.26
C GLU A 2 45.65 26.04 -9.28
N ALA A 3 45.20 27.23 -9.67
CA ALA A 3 44.30 28.03 -8.84
C ALA A 3 42.96 27.29 -8.72
N VAL A 4 42.55 27.02 -7.47
CA VAL A 4 41.28 26.35 -7.17
C VAL A 4 40.14 27.22 -7.68
N THR A 5 39.24 26.65 -8.48
CA THR A 5 38.13 27.42 -9.07
C THR A 5 37.00 27.65 -8.07
N LEU A 6 36.18 28.69 -8.28
CA LEU A 6 34.97 28.93 -7.46
C LEU A 6 34.05 27.69 -7.41
N PHE A 7 33.94 26.96 -8.51
CA PHE A 7 33.15 25.73 -8.59
C PHE A 7 33.67 24.65 -7.63
N GLU A 8 34.98 24.42 -7.59
CA GLU A 8 35.61 23.47 -6.68
C GLU A 8 35.40 23.86 -5.22
N VAL A 9 35.55 25.15 -4.89
CA VAL A 9 35.32 25.66 -3.52
C VAL A 9 33.88 25.43 -3.07
N VAL A 10 32.90 25.80 -3.90
CA VAL A 10 31.47 25.68 -3.58
C VAL A 10 31.03 24.21 -3.55
N SER A 11 31.55 23.37 -4.44
CA SER A 11 31.21 21.94 -4.48
C SER A 11 31.80 21.15 -3.31
N MET A 12 33.03 21.42 -2.90
CA MET A 12 33.64 20.78 -1.72
C MET A 12 32.99 21.23 -0.41
N GLY A 13 32.55 22.49 -0.32
CA GLY A 13 31.83 23.03 0.84
C GLY A 13 32.60 22.90 2.16
N LYS A 14 33.93 23.09 2.11
CA LYS A 14 34.84 23.02 3.28
C LYS A 14 35.03 24.37 4.00
N ARG A 15 34.75 25.47 3.32
CA ARG A 15 34.81 26.84 3.87
C ARG A 15 33.40 27.38 4.11
N ALA A 16 33.27 28.31 5.05
CA ALA A 16 32.02 29.03 5.26
C ALA A 16 31.68 29.85 4.00
N MET A 17 30.44 29.76 3.51
CA MET A 17 30.01 30.42 2.26
C MET A 17 30.25 31.93 2.29
N GLN A 18 30.00 32.55 3.44
CA GLN A 18 30.27 33.96 3.71
C GLN A 18 31.72 34.35 3.38
N SER A 19 32.71 33.57 3.85
CA SER A 19 34.13 33.87 3.60
C SER A 19 34.49 33.79 2.13
N VAL A 20 33.92 32.84 1.38
CA VAL A 20 34.16 32.70 -0.06
C VAL A 20 33.65 33.94 -0.82
N ILE A 21 32.52 34.47 -0.39
CA ILE A 21 31.90 35.65 -1.01
C ILE A 21 32.65 36.92 -0.60
N ASP A 22 33.09 37.05 0.65
CA ASP A 22 33.90 38.18 1.08
C ASP A 22 35.23 38.26 0.30
N ASP A 23 35.89 37.12 0.10
CA ASP A 23 37.09 37.01 -0.72
C ASP A 23 36.81 37.44 -2.18
N TRP A 24 35.69 37.00 -2.75
CA TRP A 24 35.29 37.37 -4.12
C TRP A 24 34.90 38.85 -4.24
N VAL A 25 34.20 39.41 -3.25
CA VAL A 25 33.83 40.82 -3.20
C VAL A 25 35.07 41.71 -3.12
N GLU A 26 36.09 41.30 -2.37
CA GLU A 26 37.35 42.03 -2.29
C GLU A 26 38.11 41.96 -3.62
N ALA A 27 38.15 40.80 -4.28
CA ALA A 27 38.70 40.67 -5.62
C ALA A 27 37.98 41.57 -6.64
N TYR A 28 36.65 41.68 -6.55
CA TYR A 28 35.86 42.55 -7.42
C TYR A 28 36.14 44.05 -7.22
N LYS A 29 36.45 44.47 -5.98
CA LYS A 29 36.89 45.85 -5.71
C LYS A 29 38.28 46.15 -6.27
N GLN A 30 39.15 45.14 -6.37
CA GLN A 30 40.49 45.27 -6.94
C GLN A 30 40.46 45.31 -8.47
N ASP A 31 39.81 44.34 -9.11
CA ASP A 31 39.61 44.29 -10.56
C ASP A 31 38.24 43.68 -10.91
N ARG A 32 37.34 44.53 -11.40
CA ARG A 32 35.97 44.14 -11.75
C ARG A 32 35.89 43.15 -12.90
N ASN A 33 36.77 43.25 -13.89
CA ASN A 33 36.72 42.41 -15.09
C ASN A 33 37.18 40.98 -14.76
N VAL A 34 38.25 40.85 -13.99
CA VAL A 34 38.80 39.55 -13.59
C VAL A 34 37.81 38.81 -12.69
N ALA A 35 37.29 39.47 -11.65
CA ALA A 35 36.33 38.85 -10.73
C ALA A 35 35.00 38.48 -11.42
N LEU A 36 34.54 39.29 -12.37
CA LEU A 36 33.36 38.98 -13.18
C LEU A 36 33.61 37.77 -14.10
N LEU A 37 34.78 37.67 -14.72
CA LEU A 37 35.14 36.51 -15.54
C LEU A 37 35.13 35.21 -14.74
N ASP A 38 35.66 35.23 -13.52
CA ASP A 38 35.62 34.08 -12.61
C ASP A 38 34.18 33.68 -12.26
N LEU A 39 33.29 34.65 -12.05
CA LEU A 39 31.88 34.39 -11.77
C LEU A 39 31.13 33.86 -13.00
N ILE A 40 31.45 34.33 -14.21
CA ILE A 40 30.90 33.79 -15.47
C ILE A 40 31.31 32.32 -15.62
N ASN A 41 32.60 32.02 -15.44
CA ASN A 41 33.12 30.66 -15.52
C ASN A 41 32.52 29.76 -14.44
N PHE A 42 32.27 30.27 -13.23
CA PHE A 42 31.56 29.54 -12.18
C PHE A 42 30.18 29.04 -12.64
N PHE A 43 29.35 29.89 -13.26
CA PHE A 43 28.03 29.47 -13.75
C PHE A 43 28.10 28.44 -14.90
N ILE A 44 29.09 28.59 -15.77
CA ILE A 44 29.34 27.65 -16.89
C ILE A 44 29.78 26.29 -16.35
N GLN A 45 30.72 26.26 -15.41
CA GLN A 45 31.20 25.03 -14.75
C GLN A 45 30.12 24.36 -13.91
N CYS A 46 29.26 25.13 -13.23
CA CYS A 46 28.09 24.59 -12.52
C CYS A 46 27.13 23.84 -13.46
N SER A 47 27.16 24.15 -14.76
CA SER A 47 26.40 23.45 -15.79
C SER A 47 27.10 22.19 -16.28
N GLY A 48 28.28 21.84 -15.76
CA GLY A 48 29.07 20.68 -16.16
C GLY A 48 29.96 20.89 -17.40
N CYS A 49 29.97 22.10 -17.96
CA CYS A 49 30.84 22.42 -19.08
C CYS A 49 32.30 22.47 -18.63
N GLN A 50 33.18 21.80 -19.38
CA GLN A 50 34.64 21.82 -19.15
C GLN A 50 35.32 23.00 -19.86
N GLY A 51 34.62 23.66 -20.79
CA GLY A 51 35.09 24.86 -21.47
C GLY A 51 35.21 26.06 -20.51
N LEU A 52 36.21 26.90 -20.75
CA LEU A 52 36.45 28.15 -20.03
C LEU A 52 36.30 29.35 -20.96
N VAL A 53 35.64 30.40 -20.48
CA VAL A 53 35.63 31.71 -21.12
C VAL A 53 36.94 32.41 -20.77
N THR A 54 37.71 32.78 -21.80
CA THR A 54 38.98 33.51 -21.62
C THR A 54 38.76 35.01 -21.57
N ALA A 55 39.74 35.76 -21.04
CA ALA A 55 39.70 37.22 -21.00
C ALA A 55 39.57 37.84 -22.40
N GLU A 56 40.19 37.25 -23.42
CA GLU A 56 40.07 37.69 -24.81
C GLU A 56 38.65 37.53 -25.36
N MET A 57 37.99 36.40 -25.05
CA MET A 57 36.60 36.16 -25.44
C MET A 57 35.64 37.13 -24.73
N PHE A 58 35.94 37.47 -23.47
CA PHE A 58 35.16 38.43 -22.69
C PHE A 58 35.30 39.87 -23.22
N GLN A 59 36.47 40.25 -23.74
CA GLN A 59 36.75 41.61 -24.23
C GLN A 59 36.39 41.85 -25.70
N ASN A 60 36.50 40.85 -26.58
CA ASN A 60 36.44 41.04 -28.04
C ASN A 60 35.20 40.48 -28.75
N SER A 61 34.34 39.71 -28.09
CA SER A 61 33.20 39.02 -28.73
C SER A 61 31.85 39.57 -28.26
N GLN A 62 30.84 39.60 -29.14
CA GLN A 62 29.47 39.81 -28.67
C GLN A 62 29.06 38.62 -27.79
N LYS A 63 28.30 38.86 -26.72
CA LYS A 63 27.92 37.81 -25.74
C LYS A 63 27.27 36.56 -26.38
N LYS A 64 26.65 36.69 -27.56
CA LYS A 64 26.10 35.57 -28.34
C LYS A 64 27.17 34.62 -28.88
N ASP A 65 28.33 35.13 -29.30
CA ASP A 65 29.40 34.32 -29.89
C ASP A 65 30.10 33.48 -28.83
N VAL A 66 30.24 34.03 -27.61
CA VAL A 66 30.75 33.30 -26.44
C VAL A 66 29.84 32.11 -26.11
N MET A 67 28.52 32.32 -26.15
CA MET A 67 27.55 31.29 -25.85
C MET A 67 27.52 30.16 -26.89
N GLN A 68 27.62 30.50 -28.17
CA GLN A 68 27.73 29.50 -29.23
C GLN A 68 29.00 28.65 -29.05
N LYS A 69 30.15 29.28 -28.77
CA LYS A 69 31.40 28.58 -28.55
C LYS A 69 31.41 27.69 -27.30
N MET A 70 30.75 28.11 -26.21
CA MET A 70 30.55 27.26 -25.02
C MET A 70 29.61 26.07 -25.28
N THR A 71 28.68 26.23 -26.23
CA THR A 71 27.81 25.13 -26.67
C THR A 71 28.57 24.14 -27.54
N GLU A 72 29.41 24.61 -28.47
CA GLU A 72 30.28 23.78 -29.33
C GLU A 72 31.34 22.99 -28.53
N THR A 73 31.80 23.55 -27.41
CA THR A 73 32.78 22.90 -26.52
C THR A 73 32.13 22.03 -25.44
N PHE A 74 30.80 21.97 -25.40
CA PHE A 74 30.09 21.08 -24.49
C PHE A 74 30.16 19.64 -25.03
N ASP A 75 30.71 18.74 -24.24
CA ASP A 75 30.79 17.32 -24.62
C ASP A 75 29.39 16.68 -24.58
N GLU A 76 28.79 16.51 -25.75
CA GLU A 76 27.47 15.88 -25.91
C GLU A 76 27.43 14.41 -25.47
N GLY A 77 28.60 13.75 -25.28
CA GLY A 77 28.69 12.36 -24.85
C GLY A 77 28.29 12.10 -23.41
N ASN A 78 28.20 13.14 -22.56
CA ASN A 78 27.90 13.03 -21.14
C ASN A 78 26.58 13.72 -20.81
N GLU A 79 25.48 12.96 -20.79
CA GLU A 79 24.15 13.50 -20.48
C GLU A 79 24.02 14.03 -19.03
N ASP A 80 24.95 13.66 -18.14
CA ASP A 80 24.94 13.96 -16.71
C ASP A 80 25.70 15.25 -16.32
N TYR A 81 24.95 16.26 -15.87
CA TYR A 81 25.46 17.52 -15.32
C TYR A 81 25.16 17.69 -13.82
N PRO A 82 25.88 18.57 -13.08
CA PRO A 82 25.87 18.63 -11.62
C PRO A 82 24.51 18.65 -10.92
N LEU A 83 23.46 19.24 -11.53
CA LEU A 83 22.13 19.37 -10.92
C LEU A 83 21.26 18.12 -11.01
N ILE A 84 21.53 17.20 -11.93
CA ILE A 84 20.75 15.95 -12.11
C ILE A 84 21.47 14.72 -11.54
N ARG A 85 22.75 14.85 -11.17
CA ARG A 85 23.51 13.76 -10.57
C ARG A 85 22.95 13.39 -9.20
N SER A 86 22.81 12.08 -8.98
CA SER A 86 22.31 11.52 -7.73
C SER A 86 23.39 11.40 -6.66
N GLY A 87 23.00 11.46 -5.38
CA GLY A 87 23.88 11.26 -4.23
C GLY A 87 23.97 12.46 -3.27
N PRO A 88 24.41 12.22 -2.02
CA PRO A 88 24.45 13.26 -0.98
C PRO A 88 25.39 14.43 -1.34
N TYR A 89 26.48 14.15 -2.04
CA TYR A 89 27.43 15.16 -2.52
C TYR A 89 26.75 16.19 -3.44
N TRP A 90 26.06 15.72 -4.48
CA TRP A 90 25.41 16.59 -5.46
C TRP A 90 24.18 17.31 -4.90
N LYS A 91 23.45 16.67 -3.97
CA LYS A 91 22.40 17.36 -3.18
C LYS A 91 22.97 18.52 -2.36
N LYS A 92 24.12 18.30 -1.70
CA LYS A 92 24.82 19.36 -0.95
C LYS A 92 25.33 20.46 -1.90
N PHE A 93 25.91 20.11 -3.05
CA PHE A 93 26.31 21.09 -4.06
C PHE A 93 25.13 21.96 -4.51
N LYS A 94 23.97 21.38 -4.84
CA LYS A 94 22.78 22.15 -5.23
C LYS A 94 22.37 23.15 -4.14
N ALA A 95 22.39 22.73 -2.87
CA ALA A 95 22.10 23.62 -1.74
C ALA A 95 23.14 24.76 -1.62
N ASN A 96 24.43 24.42 -1.65
CA ASN A 96 25.53 25.37 -1.62
C ASN A 96 25.48 26.37 -2.80
N PHE A 97 25.13 25.92 -4.00
CA PHE A 97 24.97 26.75 -5.19
C PHE A 97 23.85 27.78 -5.00
N CYS A 98 22.70 27.37 -4.47
CA CYS A 98 21.60 28.28 -4.17
C CYS A 98 21.97 29.28 -3.07
N GLU A 99 22.66 28.82 -2.02
CA GLU A 99 23.12 29.65 -0.91
C GLU A 99 24.15 30.69 -1.37
N PHE A 100 25.10 30.30 -2.22
CA PHE A 100 26.11 31.19 -2.79
C PHE A 100 25.46 32.41 -3.48
N ILE A 101 24.45 32.17 -4.32
CA ILE A 101 23.74 33.25 -5.04
C ILE A 101 23.01 34.18 -4.07
N ALA A 102 22.33 33.62 -3.07
CA ALA A 102 21.61 34.42 -2.08
C ALA A 102 22.55 35.31 -1.27
N MET A 103 23.66 34.72 -0.80
CA MET A 103 24.67 35.41 0.00
C MET A 103 25.45 36.46 -0.81
N LEU A 104 25.69 36.21 -2.11
CA LEU A 104 26.33 37.18 -3.02
C LEU A 104 25.53 38.48 -3.10
N VAL A 105 24.22 38.37 -3.31
CA VAL A 105 23.32 39.54 -3.34
C VAL A 105 23.28 40.24 -1.97
N GLN A 106 23.20 39.46 -0.89
CA GLN A 106 23.15 40.00 0.47
C GLN A 106 24.41 40.80 0.83
N GLN A 107 25.61 40.34 0.44
CA GLN A 107 26.86 41.08 0.71
C GLN A 107 27.02 42.31 -0.20
N CYS A 108 26.50 42.25 -1.42
CA CYS A 108 26.55 43.37 -2.36
C CYS A 108 25.49 44.46 -2.07
N GLN A 109 24.49 44.19 -1.22
CA GLN A 109 23.29 45.04 -1.04
C GLN A 109 23.53 46.48 -0.60
N CYS A 110 24.70 46.80 -0.03
CA CYS A 110 24.99 48.16 0.44
C CYS A 110 25.61 49.07 -0.62
N SER A 111 26.27 48.51 -1.64
CA SER A 111 27.01 49.30 -2.64
C SER A 111 27.06 48.64 -4.01
N ILE A 112 27.78 47.52 -4.14
CA ILE A 112 28.09 46.85 -5.43
C ILE A 112 26.83 46.49 -6.21
N LEU A 113 25.72 46.17 -5.53
CA LEU A 113 24.45 45.83 -6.18
C LEU A 113 23.93 46.95 -7.11
N TYR A 114 24.29 48.21 -6.85
CA TYR A 114 23.82 49.41 -7.56
C TYR A 114 24.87 50.02 -8.49
N ASP A 115 25.95 49.29 -8.81
CA ASP A 115 27.07 49.83 -9.61
C ASP A 115 26.81 49.85 -11.14
N SER A 116 25.61 49.43 -11.56
CA SER A 116 25.18 49.31 -12.96
C SER A 116 26.10 48.47 -13.85
N TYR A 117 26.86 47.53 -13.26
CA TYR A 117 27.80 46.69 -14.00
C TYR A 117 27.64 45.21 -13.65
N LEU A 118 27.77 44.84 -12.38
CA LEU A 118 27.80 43.43 -11.97
C LEU A 118 26.48 42.72 -12.30
N MET A 119 25.36 43.26 -11.81
CA MET A 119 24.06 42.61 -11.94
C MET A 119 23.58 42.59 -13.39
N ASP A 120 23.84 43.65 -14.17
CA ASP A 120 23.49 43.69 -15.59
C ASP A 120 24.26 42.63 -16.39
N ALA A 121 25.54 42.40 -16.06
CA ALA A 121 26.34 41.34 -16.65
C ALA A 121 25.81 39.94 -16.29
N ILE A 122 25.53 39.69 -15.00
CA ILE A 122 25.00 38.40 -14.52
C ILE A 122 23.61 38.12 -15.11
N ILE A 123 22.68 39.06 -15.02
CA ILE A 123 21.31 38.90 -15.52
C ILE A 123 21.34 38.63 -17.04
N SER A 124 22.18 39.36 -17.78
CA SER A 124 22.36 39.16 -19.21
C SER A 124 22.94 37.78 -19.54
N LEU A 125 23.95 37.30 -18.78
CA LEU A 125 24.51 35.96 -18.95
C LEU A 125 23.47 34.88 -18.67
N LEU A 126 22.81 34.94 -17.51
CA LEU A 126 21.85 33.92 -17.08
C LEU A 126 20.66 33.84 -18.03
N THR A 127 20.17 35.00 -18.51
CA THR A 127 19.10 35.06 -19.52
C THR A 127 19.55 34.39 -20.83
N GLY A 128 20.78 34.66 -21.28
CA GLY A 128 21.33 34.01 -22.49
C GLY A 128 21.51 32.50 -22.35
N LEU A 129 22.05 32.04 -21.22
CA LEU A 129 22.18 30.60 -20.91
C LEU A 129 20.81 29.91 -20.80
N ALA A 130 19.81 30.59 -20.23
CA ALA A 130 18.45 30.08 -20.09
C ALA A 130 17.73 29.93 -21.44
N ASP A 131 18.19 30.60 -22.49
CA ASP A 131 17.64 30.44 -23.85
C ASP A 131 18.42 29.41 -24.69
N SER A 132 19.45 28.79 -24.12
CA SER A 132 20.23 27.76 -24.81
C SER A 132 19.41 26.50 -25.09
N VAL A 133 19.70 25.84 -26.21
CA VAL A 133 19.18 24.51 -26.54
C VAL A 133 19.74 23.42 -25.61
N VAL A 134 20.94 23.64 -25.05
CA VAL A 134 21.61 22.70 -24.14
C VAL A 134 20.88 22.70 -22.80
N ARG A 135 20.33 21.52 -22.43
CA ARG A 135 19.57 21.35 -21.18
C ARG A 135 20.38 21.76 -19.94
N ALA A 136 21.66 21.42 -19.89
CA ALA A 136 22.51 21.67 -18.73
C ALA A 136 22.68 23.17 -18.43
N PHE A 137 22.97 23.99 -19.46
CA PHE A 137 23.00 25.44 -19.34
C PHE A 137 21.63 25.98 -18.96
N ARG A 138 20.59 25.57 -19.70
CA ARG A 138 19.23 26.07 -19.50
C ARG A 138 18.71 25.81 -18.08
N HIS A 139 18.89 24.61 -17.56
CA HIS A 139 18.44 24.25 -16.22
C HIS A 139 19.23 25.01 -15.14
N THR A 140 20.57 25.02 -15.24
CA THR A 140 21.44 25.64 -14.24
C THR A 140 21.25 27.15 -14.17
N SER A 141 21.19 27.82 -15.31
CA SER A 141 20.97 29.26 -15.37
C SER A 141 19.57 29.65 -14.92
N THR A 142 18.54 28.84 -15.23
CA THR A 142 17.18 29.10 -14.74
C THR A 142 17.15 29.01 -13.22
N LEU A 143 17.72 27.96 -12.61
CA LEU A 143 17.82 27.86 -11.15
C LEU A 143 18.56 29.06 -10.56
N ALA A 144 19.69 29.45 -11.16
CA ALA A 144 20.46 30.59 -10.70
C ALA A 144 19.66 31.89 -10.78
N ALA A 145 18.98 32.14 -11.89
CA ALA A 145 18.16 33.32 -12.11
C ALA A 145 16.96 33.38 -11.15
N MET A 146 16.30 32.25 -10.88
CA MET A 146 15.19 32.24 -9.93
C MET A 146 15.68 32.51 -8.49
N LYS A 147 16.80 31.92 -8.07
CA LYS A 147 17.41 32.20 -6.75
C LYS A 147 17.93 33.63 -6.65
N LEU A 148 18.48 34.17 -7.72
CA LEU A 148 18.89 35.58 -7.82
C LEU A 148 17.69 36.49 -7.61
N LEU A 149 16.57 36.23 -8.29
CA LEU A 149 15.34 36.98 -8.10
C LEU A 149 14.82 36.89 -6.66
N THR A 150 14.82 35.70 -6.06
CA THR A 150 14.45 35.52 -4.64
C THR A 150 15.29 36.39 -3.71
N ALA A 151 16.60 36.45 -3.91
CA ALA A 151 17.50 37.27 -3.10
C ALA A 151 17.24 38.77 -3.31
N VAL A 152 17.00 39.20 -4.55
CA VAL A 152 16.64 40.58 -4.90
C VAL A 152 15.29 40.98 -4.27
N VAL A 153 14.30 40.09 -4.23
CA VAL A 153 13.02 40.30 -3.53
C VAL A 153 13.24 40.47 -2.02
N SER A 154 14.17 39.74 -1.41
CA SER A 154 14.50 39.95 0.00
C SER A 154 15.10 41.34 0.25
N VAL A 155 15.97 41.83 -0.64
CA VAL A 155 16.50 43.19 -0.58
C VAL A 155 15.39 44.23 -0.75
N GLN A 156 14.44 44.03 -1.68
CA GLN A 156 13.27 44.88 -1.86
C GLN A 156 12.49 45.06 -0.54
N VAL A 157 12.16 43.95 0.14
CA VAL A 157 11.43 43.98 1.41
C VAL A 157 12.22 44.76 2.48
N ASN A 158 13.53 44.52 2.59
CA ASN A 158 14.38 45.22 3.55
C ASN A 158 14.46 46.74 3.27
N LEU A 159 14.57 47.13 1.99
CA LEU A 159 14.56 48.53 1.58
C LEU A 159 13.22 49.20 1.87
N ASP A 160 12.10 48.53 1.61
CA ASP A 160 10.77 49.04 1.95
C ASP A 160 10.66 49.29 3.46
N VAL A 161 11.10 48.35 4.30
CA VAL A 161 11.13 48.54 5.77
C VAL A 161 12.00 49.74 6.16
N ASN A 162 13.20 49.85 5.59
CA ASN A 162 14.13 50.95 5.86
C ASN A 162 13.57 52.31 5.42
N LYS A 163 12.86 52.36 4.29
CA LYS A 163 12.17 53.56 3.80
C LYS A 163 11.02 53.95 4.74
N HIS A 164 10.20 53.00 5.19
CA HIS A 164 9.13 53.26 6.16
C HIS A 164 9.69 53.74 7.51
N ASN A 165 10.81 53.18 7.98
CA ASN A 165 11.48 53.65 9.19
C ASN A 165 12.02 55.08 9.03
N ALA A 166 12.63 55.39 7.88
CA ALA A 166 13.08 56.74 7.57
C ALA A 166 11.92 57.74 7.47
N GLN A 167 10.78 57.32 6.90
CA GLN A 167 9.54 58.11 6.85
C GLN A 167 9.06 58.48 8.25
N ARG A 168 8.93 57.50 9.14
CA ARG A 168 8.47 57.73 10.52
C ARG A 168 9.41 58.66 11.28
N LEU A 169 10.73 58.47 11.12
CA LEU A 169 11.73 59.36 11.74
C LEU A 169 11.63 60.79 11.20
N TYR A 170 11.37 60.95 9.90
CA TYR A 170 11.16 62.26 9.28
C TYR A 170 9.92 62.96 9.87
N GLU A 171 8.81 62.26 10.01
CA GLU A 171 7.56 62.80 10.59
C GLU A 171 7.74 63.19 12.07
N VAL A 172 8.43 62.37 12.86
CA VAL A 172 8.71 62.67 14.27
C VAL A 172 9.60 63.92 14.40
N GLU A 173 10.65 64.02 13.58
CA GLU A 173 11.57 65.16 13.65
C GLU A 173 10.93 66.44 13.11
N LYS A 174 9.99 66.33 12.15
CA LYS A 174 9.19 67.46 11.63
C LYS A 174 8.30 68.07 12.70
N ASN A 175 7.79 67.26 13.61
CA ASN A 175 6.89 67.69 14.68
C ASN A 175 7.61 68.27 15.92
N ARG A 176 8.96 68.30 15.95
CA ARG A 176 9.74 68.91 17.05
C ARG A 176 9.93 70.42 16.87
N ILE A 177 9.94 71.15 17.99
CA ILE A 177 10.07 72.62 18.03
C ILE A 177 11.35 73.08 17.30
N SER A 178 11.19 74.05 16.40
CA SER A 178 12.18 74.49 15.41
C SER A 178 13.49 74.99 16.02
N SER A 179 14.58 74.26 15.76
CA SER A 179 15.96 74.72 15.92
C SER A 179 16.70 74.57 14.59
N LYS A 180 17.77 75.35 14.34
CA LYS A 180 18.61 75.20 13.13
C LYS A 180 19.16 73.76 12.97
N ARG A 181 19.34 73.02 14.08
CA ARG A 181 19.79 71.61 14.09
C ARG A 181 18.69 70.64 13.61
N THR A 182 17.42 71.00 13.81
CA THR A 182 16.24 70.24 13.35
C THR A 182 16.12 70.32 11.82
N SER A 183 16.39 71.49 11.21
CA SER A 183 16.36 71.67 9.74
C SER A 183 17.39 70.81 9.01
N TYR A 184 18.64 70.77 9.47
CA TYR A 184 19.71 69.96 8.85
C TYR A 184 19.42 68.45 8.91
N ARG A 185 18.83 67.98 10.02
CA ARG A 185 18.49 66.58 10.23
C ARG A 185 17.31 66.14 9.34
N LEU A 186 16.34 67.04 9.12
CA LEU A 186 15.25 66.83 8.16
C LEU A 186 15.79 66.72 6.73
N ASP A 187 16.70 67.61 6.31
CA ASP A 187 17.33 67.53 4.98
C ASP A 187 18.16 66.26 4.78
N GLN A 188 18.77 65.74 5.85
CA GLN A 188 19.49 64.47 5.80
C GLN A 188 18.55 63.27 5.65
N LEU A 189 17.43 63.26 6.38
CA LEU A 189 16.41 62.21 6.27
C LEU A 189 15.72 62.25 4.91
N GLU A 190 15.44 63.43 4.37
CA GLU A 190 14.86 63.59 3.03
C GLU A 190 15.80 63.07 1.94
N ARG A 191 17.11 63.35 2.05
CA ARG A 191 18.12 62.78 1.15
C ARG A 191 18.17 61.25 1.23
N LYS A 192 18.13 60.67 2.44
CA LYS A 192 18.09 59.21 2.62
C LYS A 192 16.83 58.59 2.03
N ARG A 193 15.67 59.24 2.17
CA ARG A 193 14.41 58.77 1.56
C ARG A 193 14.51 58.72 0.03
N LYS A 194 15.01 59.79 -0.59
CA LYS A 194 15.26 59.83 -2.04
C LYS A 194 16.28 58.77 -2.50
N GLU A 195 17.31 58.50 -1.69
CA GLU A 195 18.26 57.42 -1.96
C GLU A 195 17.58 56.05 -1.93
N TYR A 196 16.71 55.79 -0.95
CA TYR A 196 15.93 54.55 -0.91
C TYR A 196 14.96 54.44 -2.09
N ASP A 197 14.32 55.53 -2.51
CA ASP A 197 13.45 55.54 -3.70
C ASP A 197 14.21 55.13 -4.97
N GLN A 198 15.41 55.68 -5.18
CA GLN A 198 16.25 55.32 -6.31
C GLN A 198 16.71 53.86 -6.25
N LYS A 199 17.15 53.40 -5.07
CA LYS A 199 17.55 51.99 -4.86
C LYS A 199 16.39 51.02 -5.11
N LEU A 200 15.18 51.36 -4.68
CA LEU A 200 13.98 50.56 -4.94
C LEU A 200 13.68 50.48 -6.44
N LEU A 201 13.80 51.59 -7.17
CA LEU A 201 13.58 51.60 -8.63
C LEU A 201 14.57 50.67 -9.35
N GLU A 202 15.84 50.70 -8.97
CA GLU A 202 16.86 49.82 -9.56
C GLU A 202 16.59 48.34 -9.24
N ILE A 203 16.21 48.02 -8.01
CA ILE A 203 15.81 46.67 -7.61
C ILE A 203 14.60 46.19 -8.41
N GLN A 204 13.58 47.03 -8.57
CA GLN A 204 12.41 46.72 -9.39
C GLN A 204 12.77 46.48 -10.86
N ASN A 205 13.73 47.23 -11.41
CA ASN A 205 14.23 47.00 -12.77
C ASN A 205 14.93 45.64 -12.90
N MET A 206 15.79 45.28 -11.94
CA MET A 206 16.43 43.96 -11.90
C MET A 206 15.39 42.84 -11.79
N MET A 207 14.40 42.99 -10.90
CA MET A 207 13.30 42.04 -10.75
C MET A 207 12.56 41.81 -12.06
N ASN A 208 12.17 42.91 -12.73
CA ASN A 208 11.48 42.88 -14.00
C ASN A 208 12.33 42.25 -15.12
N ALA A 209 13.64 42.54 -15.16
CA ALA A 209 14.56 41.99 -16.14
C ALA A 209 14.67 40.46 -16.00
N ILE A 210 14.84 39.94 -14.78
CA ILE A 210 14.92 38.50 -14.54
C ILE A 210 13.57 37.82 -14.82
N PHE A 211 12.47 38.42 -14.35
CA PHE A 211 11.14 37.85 -14.55
C PHE A 211 10.76 37.77 -16.03
N LYS A 212 10.91 38.87 -16.78
CA LYS A 212 10.58 38.90 -18.21
C LYS A 212 11.58 38.12 -19.07
N GLY A 213 12.87 38.21 -18.75
CA GLY A 213 13.94 37.58 -19.52
C GLY A 213 14.02 36.07 -19.32
N THR A 214 13.80 35.57 -18.09
CA THR A 214 13.99 34.16 -17.76
C THR A 214 12.70 33.46 -17.33
N PHE A 215 11.95 33.99 -16.36
CA PHE A 215 10.78 33.25 -15.84
C PHE A 215 9.72 33.01 -16.92
N LEU A 216 9.35 34.04 -17.69
CA LEU A 216 8.29 33.94 -18.72
C LEU A 216 8.59 32.94 -19.83
N SER A 217 9.86 32.71 -20.16
CA SER A 217 10.25 31.72 -21.16
C SER A 217 10.37 30.31 -20.58
N ARG A 218 10.70 30.19 -19.28
CA ARG A 218 11.06 28.90 -18.65
C ARG A 218 9.99 28.24 -17.80
N TYR A 219 8.96 28.96 -17.32
CA TYR A 219 7.87 28.31 -16.57
C TYR A 219 7.08 27.28 -17.40
N ARG A 220 7.19 27.34 -18.75
CA ARG A 220 6.63 26.39 -19.73
C ARG A 220 7.71 25.60 -20.48
N ASP A 221 8.89 25.43 -19.90
CA ASP A 221 9.97 24.66 -20.52
C ASP A 221 9.53 23.22 -20.84
N THR A 222 10.15 22.57 -21.83
CA THR A 222 9.90 21.15 -22.11
C THR A 222 10.34 20.26 -20.96
N ILE A 223 11.34 20.71 -20.20
CA ILE A 223 11.94 20.01 -19.07
C ILE A 223 11.14 20.26 -17.78
N PRO A 224 10.56 19.22 -17.16
CA PRO A 224 9.71 19.33 -15.97
C PRO A 224 10.40 19.96 -14.75
N GLU A 225 11.67 19.64 -14.49
CA GLU A 225 12.40 20.13 -13.32
C GLU A 225 12.62 21.65 -13.36
N ILE A 226 12.75 22.20 -14.58
CA ILE A 226 12.86 23.63 -14.83
C ILE A 226 11.53 24.31 -14.52
N ARG A 227 10.42 23.76 -15.01
CA ARG A 227 9.07 24.29 -14.72
C ARG A 227 8.79 24.27 -13.22
N ALA A 228 9.12 23.17 -12.54
CA ALA A 228 8.97 23.03 -11.10
C ALA A 228 9.77 24.08 -10.33
N THR A 229 11.02 24.35 -10.73
CA THR A 229 11.88 25.38 -10.13
C THR A 229 11.24 26.77 -10.25
N CYS A 230 10.74 27.14 -11.43
CA CYS A 230 10.04 28.41 -11.62
C CYS A 230 8.82 28.54 -10.69
N ILE A 231 8.03 27.48 -10.58
CA ILE A 231 6.79 27.48 -9.78
C ILE A 231 7.06 27.46 -8.27
N GLU A 232 8.11 26.80 -7.82
CA GLU A 232 8.55 26.85 -6.43
C GLU A 232 8.95 28.29 -6.04
N GLU A 233 9.71 28.97 -6.88
CA GLU A 233 10.26 30.29 -6.57
C GLU A 233 9.18 31.39 -6.65
N ILE A 234 8.25 31.35 -7.60
CA ILE A 234 7.12 32.30 -7.60
C ILE A 234 6.23 32.14 -6.36
N GLY A 235 6.02 30.91 -5.87
CA GLY A 235 5.34 30.68 -4.59
C GLY A 235 6.08 31.31 -3.41
N SER A 236 7.42 31.21 -3.41
CA SER A 236 8.28 31.85 -2.41
C SER A 236 8.21 33.39 -2.47
N TRP A 237 8.21 33.99 -3.66
CA TRP A 237 8.09 35.44 -3.83
C TRP A 237 6.77 35.97 -3.31
N ILE A 238 5.66 35.29 -3.64
CA ILE A 238 4.32 35.65 -3.15
C ILE A 238 4.28 35.60 -1.62
N LYS A 239 4.88 34.57 -1.01
CA LYS A 239 4.92 34.43 0.46
C LYS A 239 5.79 35.50 1.13
N THR A 240 6.87 35.93 0.47
CA THR A 240 7.88 36.85 1.01
C THR A 240 7.47 38.31 0.84
N TYR A 241 6.90 38.67 -0.32
CA TYR A 241 6.44 40.02 -0.62
C TYR A 241 5.04 40.02 -1.26
N PRO A 242 3.99 39.77 -0.45
CA PRO A 242 2.61 39.72 -0.95
C PRO A 242 2.15 41.01 -1.63
N ASP A 243 2.60 42.17 -1.17
CA ASP A 243 2.18 43.46 -1.73
C ASP A 243 2.60 43.64 -3.19
N GLY A 244 3.77 43.11 -3.57
CA GLY A 244 4.22 43.12 -4.97
C GLY A 244 3.72 41.94 -5.81
N PHE A 245 3.64 40.74 -5.23
CA PHE A 245 3.43 39.50 -6.00
C PHE A 245 2.06 38.83 -5.83
N LEU A 246 1.31 39.08 -4.75
CA LEU A 246 0.01 38.45 -4.51
C LEU A 246 -1.10 39.16 -5.31
N ASN A 247 -1.12 38.94 -6.61
CA ASN A 247 -2.14 39.46 -7.52
C ASN A 247 -2.30 38.53 -8.73
N ASP A 248 -3.37 38.72 -9.50
CA ASP A 248 -3.73 37.85 -10.63
C ASP A 248 -2.66 37.75 -11.71
N SER A 249 -1.85 38.80 -11.87
CA SER A 249 -0.79 38.83 -12.88
C SER A 249 0.28 37.75 -12.63
N TYR A 250 0.49 37.37 -11.37
CA TYR A 250 1.42 36.31 -10.97
C TYR A 250 0.70 34.99 -10.62
N LEU A 251 -0.44 35.05 -9.93
CA LEU A 251 -1.18 33.86 -9.49
C LEU A 251 -1.64 32.98 -10.65
N LYS A 252 -1.94 33.57 -11.82
CA LYS A 252 -2.32 32.81 -13.02
C LYS A 252 -1.30 31.74 -13.42
N TYR A 253 -0.01 31.97 -13.15
CA TYR A 253 1.04 30.99 -13.47
C TYR A 253 0.92 29.76 -12.58
N ILE A 254 0.71 29.92 -11.28
CA ILE A 254 0.46 28.78 -10.38
C ILE A 254 -0.83 28.06 -10.81
N GLY A 255 -1.91 28.80 -11.09
CA GLY A 255 -3.19 28.23 -11.50
C GLY A 255 -3.12 27.40 -12.78
N TRP A 256 -2.42 27.86 -13.81
CA TRP A 256 -2.21 27.09 -15.05
C TRP A 256 -1.38 25.83 -14.81
N MET A 257 -0.38 25.90 -13.95
CA MET A 257 0.55 24.80 -13.71
C MET A 257 -0.04 23.70 -12.81
N LEU A 258 -1.21 23.92 -12.17
CA LEU A 258 -2.01 22.85 -11.56
C LEU A 258 -2.48 21.79 -12.59
N TYR A 259 -2.48 22.13 -13.88
CA TYR A 259 -2.85 21.23 -14.99
C TYR A 259 -1.64 20.60 -15.68
N ASP A 260 -0.42 20.82 -15.16
CA ASP A 260 0.79 20.21 -15.74
C ASP A 260 0.68 18.69 -15.76
N LYS A 261 1.23 18.05 -16.79
CA LYS A 261 1.22 16.59 -16.91
C LYS A 261 2.12 15.91 -15.87
N GLN A 262 3.14 16.60 -15.38
CA GLN A 262 4.14 16.08 -14.46
C GLN A 262 3.79 16.37 -13.00
N ALA A 263 3.90 15.34 -12.17
CA ALA A 263 3.49 15.39 -10.76
C ALA A 263 4.30 16.41 -9.95
N GLU A 264 5.62 16.48 -10.16
CA GLU A 264 6.49 17.40 -9.42
C GLU A 264 6.12 18.87 -9.59
N VAL A 265 5.60 19.26 -10.77
CA VAL A 265 5.20 20.63 -11.05
C VAL A 265 3.91 20.96 -10.32
N ARG A 266 2.92 20.05 -10.40
CA ARG A 266 1.66 20.16 -9.65
C ARG A 266 1.89 20.21 -8.15
N LEU A 267 2.85 19.42 -7.65
CA LEU A 267 3.25 19.42 -6.25
C LEU A 267 3.77 20.80 -5.80
N LYS A 268 4.65 21.44 -6.58
CA LYS A 268 5.16 22.78 -6.27
C LYS A 268 4.05 23.83 -6.27
N CYS A 269 3.06 23.72 -7.16
CA CYS A 269 1.87 24.59 -7.13
C CYS A 269 1.13 24.49 -5.79
N LEU A 270 0.82 23.26 -5.36
CA LEU A 270 0.07 23.02 -4.12
C LEU A 270 0.84 23.52 -2.89
N LEU A 271 2.14 23.26 -2.79
CA LEU A 271 2.97 23.74 -1.69
C LEU A 271 3.04 25.28 -1.65
N GLY A 272 3.14 25.93 -2.81
CA GLY A 272 3.06 27.38 -2.92
C GLY A 272 1.73 27.92 -2.40
N LEU A 273 0.60 27.32 -2.81
CA LEU A 273 -0.73 27.71 -2.37
C LEU A 273 -0.94 27.47 -0.87
N GLN A 274 -0.45 26.36 -0.31
CA GLN A 274 -0.52 26.11 1.14
C GLN A 274 0.18 27.23 1.93
N GLY A 275 1.31 27.75 1.43
CA GLY A 275 2.01 28.88 2.03
C GLY A 275 1.20 30.18 2.05
N ILE A 276 0.22 30.32 1.15
CA ILE A 276 -0.68 31.47 1.04
C ILE A 276 -1.93 31.25 1.91
N TYR A 277 -2.69 30.17 1.66
CA TYR A 277 -3.92 29.87 2.40
C TYR A 277 -3.69 29.57 3.88
N GLY A 278 -2.46 29.18 4.28
CA GLY A 278 -2.09 29.04 5.68
C GLY A 278 -2.06 30.37 6.46
N ARG A 279 -2.12 31.53 5.79
CA ARG A 279 -2.15 32.86 6.42
C ARG A 279 -3.51 33.52 6.19
N LYS A 280 -4.36 33.55 7.22
CA LYS A 280 -5.71 34.15 7.18
C LYS A 280 -5.74 35.56 6.59
N GLU A 281 -4.75 36.39 6.90
CA GLU A 281 -4.62 37.76 6.40
C GLU A 281 -4.51 37.89 4.87
N LEU A 282 -4.03 36.85 4.18
CA LEU A 282 -3.83 36.86 2.73
C LEU A 282 -5.01 36.30 1.94
N VAL A 283 -5.96 35.63 2.61
CA VAL A 283 -7.03 34.86 1.97
C VAL A 283 -8.00 35.75 1.20
N SER A 284 -8.31 36.95 1.69
CA SER A 284 -9.22 37.90 1.01
C SER A 284 -8.72 38.35 -0.37
N ARG A 285 -7.42 38.21 -0.65
CA ARG A 285 -6.82 38.51 -1.96
C ARG A 285 -6.87 37.32 -2.92
N MET A 286 -7.39 36.17 -2.48
CA MET A 286 -7.45 34.93 -3.24
C MET A 286 -8.83 34.62 -3.82
N ASP A 287 -9.86 35.43 -3.60
CA ASP A 287 -11.24 35.12 -4.00
C ASP A 287 -11.40 34.80 -5.50
N LEU A 288 -10.80 35.63 -6.37
CA LEU A 288 -10.85 35.41 -7.81
C LEU A 288 -10.06 34.17 -8.25
N PHE A 289 -8.91 33.91 -7.62
CA PHE A 289 -8.15 32.70 -7.88
C PHE A 289 -8.93 31.45 -7.44
N THR A 290 -9.47 31.49 -6.23
CA THR A 290 -10.21 30.40 -5.59
C THR A 290 -11.42 30.03 -6.42
N SER A 291 -12.28 31.00 -6.74
CA SER A 291 -13.49 30.80 -7.56
C SER A 291 -13.17 30.17 -8.92
N ARG A 292 -12.02 30.48 -9.52
CA ARG A 292 -11.61 29.94 -10.82
C ARG A 292 -11.00 28.53 -10.76
N PHE A 293 -10.23 28.22 -9.71
CA PHE A 293 -9.42 27.00 -9.65
C PHE A 293 -9.85 26.01 -8.57
N LYS A 294 -10.88 26.32 -7.76
CA LYS A 294 -11.41 25.44 -6.69
C LYS A 294 -11.65 24.03 -7.19
N ASP A 295 -12.43 23.86 -8.26
CA ASP A 295 -12.82 22.53 -8.75
C ASP A 295 -11.59 21.69 -9.14
N ARG A 296 -10.56 22.35 -9.70
CA ARG A 296 -9.30 21.68 -9.99
C ARG A 296 -8.62 21.21 -8.71
N ILE A 297 -8.53 22.05 -7.69
CA ILE A 297 -7.91 21.69 -6.41
C ILE A 297 -8.70 20.56 -5.73
N VAL A 298 -10.03 20.62 -5.73
CA VAL A 298 -10.92 19.58 -5.19
C VAL A 298 -10.77 18.23 -5.94
N SER A 299 -10.42 18.24 -7.22
CA SER A 299 -10.15 17.01 -7.99
C SER A 299 -8.79 16.37 -7.68
N MET A 300 -7.82 17.13 -7.15
CA MET A 300 -6.43 16.69 -7.00
C MET A 300 -6.15 15.68 -5.88
N PRO A 301 -6.99 15.47 -4.86
CA PRO A 301 -6.87 14.30 -3.98
C PRO A 301 -7.06 12.96 -4.71
N LEU A 302 -7.59 12.97 -5.93
CA LEU A 302 -7.66 11.81 -6.83
C LEU A 302 -6.56 11.84 -7.92
N ASP A 303 -5.49 12.61 -7.70
CA ASP A 303 -4.35 12.64 -8.61
C ASP A 303 -3.68 11.26 -8.70
N LYS A 304 -3.12 10.94 -9.88
CA LYS A 304 -2.38 9.70 -10.11
C LYS A 304 -1.14 9.58 -9.23
N ASP A 305 -0.56 10.72 -8.86
CA ASP A 305 0.57 10.77 -7.94
C ASP A 305 0.08 10.96 -6.49
N HIS A 306 0.48 10.03 -5.63
CA HIS A 306 0.02 9.96 -4.26
C HIS A 306 0.49 11.16 -3.40
N GLU A 307 1.67 11.72 -3.67
CA GLU A 307 2.18 12.86 -2.92
C GLU A 307 1.41 14.13 -3.28
N VAL A 308 1.12 14.33 -4.57
CA VAL A 308 0.25 15.41 -5.04
C VAL A 308 -1.13 15.32 -4.38
N ALA A 309 -1.72 14.12 -4.33
CA ALA A 309 -3.01 13.89 -3.69
C ALA A 309 -3.01 14.29 -2.19
N VAL A 310 -1.98 13.89 -1.44
CA VAL A 310 -1.85 14.26 -0.02
C VAL A 310 -1.72 15.78 0.16
N GLN A 311 -0.89 16.45 -0.64
CA GLN A 311 -0.73 17.90 -0.54
C GLN A 311 -1.98 18.65 -0.98
N ALA A 312 -2.77 18.11 -1.91
CA ALA A 312 -4.06 18.67 -2.28
C ALA A 312 -5.05 18.58 -1.11
N MET A 313 -5.10 17.43 -0.43
CA MET A 313 -5.95 17.23 0.75
C MET A 313 -5.57 18.21 1.87
N LYS A 314 -4.27 18.38 2.14
CA LYS A 314 -3.77 19.37 3.12
C LYS A 314 -4.13 20.82 2.74
N LEU A 315 -4.05 21.16 1.45
CA LEU A 315 -4.46 22.47 0.96
C LEU A 315 -5.96 22.72 1.18
N LEU A 316 -6.80 21.74 0.83
CA LEU A 316 -8.26 21.82 1.02
C LEU A 316 -8.64 21.97 2.50
N MET A 317 -7.88 21.33 3.39
CA MET A 317 -8.04 21.54 4.82
C MET A 317 -7.73 22.99 5.24
N LEU A 318 -6.64 23.59 4.76
CA LEU A 318 -6.32 24.99 5.03
C LEU A 318 -7.40 25.93 4.47
N MET A 319 -7.89 25.65 3.26
CA MET A 319 -8.99 26.40 2.64
C MET A 319 -10.26 26.29 3.49
N SER A 320 -10.60 25.10 4.00
CA SER A 320 -11.77 24.92 4.87
C SER A 320 -11.67 25.63 6.22
N GLN A 321 -10.47 25.85 6.75
CA GLN A 321 -10.27 26.51 8.06
C GLN A 321 -10.23 28.04 7.95
N ASN A 322 -9.71 28.54 6.82
CA ASN A 322 -9.36 29.95 6.67
C ASN A 322 -10.24 30.68 5.66
N CYS A 323 -11.02 29.97 4.83
CA CYS A 323 -11.98 30.54 3.90
C CYS A 323 -13.41 30.19 4.34
N GLU A 324 -14.27 31.19 4.44
CA GLU A 324 -15.70 30.99 4.68
C GLU A 324 -16.38 30.47 3.41
N ASP A 325 -17.19 29.42 3.53
CA ASP A 325 -18.09 28.87 2.49
C ASP A 325 -17.49 28.53 1.10
N VAL A 326 -16.17 28.34 1.00
CA VAL A 326 -15.52 27.99 -0.28
C VAL A 326 -15.83 26.57 -0.75
N LEU A 327 -15.89 25.61 0.17
CA LEU A 327 -16.15 24.19 -0.16
C LEU A 327 -17.63 23.88 0.01
N SER A 328 -18.27 23.39 -1.05
CA SER A 328 -19.67 22.96 -1.02
C SER A 328 -19.84 21.68 -0.20
N ALA A 329 -21.09 21.35 0.14
CA ALA A 329 -21.40 20.07 0.78
C ALA A 329 -20.98 18.89 -0.10
N GLU A 330 -21.24 18.96 -1.41
CA GLU A 330 -20.83 17.93 -2.38
C GLU A 330 -19.31 17.76 -2.44
N ASP A 331 -18.56 18.86 -2.43
CA ASP A 331 -17.09 18.82 -2.37
C ASP A 331 -16.66 18.05 -1.12
N CYS A 332 -17.22 18.38 0.04
CA CYS A 332 -16.88 17.74 1.31
C CYS A 332 -17.20 16.25 1.31
N GLU A 333 -18.37 15.84 0.80
CA GLU A 333 -18.75 14.44 0.68
C GLU A 333 -17.74 13.65 -0.16
N THR A 334 -17.25 14.20 -1.27
CA THR A 334 -16.21 13.52 -2.06
C THR A 334 -14.90 13.36 -1.30
N LEU A 335 -14.53 14.36 -0.49
CA LEU A 335 -13.29 14.33 0.30
C LEU A 335 -13.39 13.38 1.49
N TYR A 336 -14.56 13.28 2.12
CA TYR A 336 -14.77 12.36 3.24
C TYR A 336 -14.58 10.90 2.84
N LYS A 337 -14.97 10.53 1.63
CA LYS A 337 -14.78 9.16 1.09
C LYS A 337 -13.30 8.74 1.05
N LEU A 338 -12.37 9.69 1.03
CA LEU A 338 -10.94 9.42 0.99
C LEU A 338 -10.39 8.82 2.29
N VAL A 339 -11.15 8.85 3.41
CA VAL A 339 -10.78 8.11 4.63
C VAL A 339 -10.72 6.60 4.41
N TYR A 340 -11.25 6.09 3.30
CA TYR A 340 -11.25 4.67 2.95
C TYR A 340 -10.18 4.28 1.92
N THR A 341 -9.38 5.23 1.44
CA THR A 341 -8.32 4.92 0.46
C THR A 341 -7.28 3.96 1.02
N THR A 342 -6.64 3.18 0.14
CA THR A 342 -5.57 2.23 0.51
C THR A 342 -4.27 2.95 0.88
N HIS A 343 -4.02 4.13 0.31
CA HIS A 343 -2.82 4.92 0.60
C HIS A 343 -2.96 5.68 1.93
N ARG A 344 -2.42 5.10 3.02
CA ARG A 344 -2.56 5.63 4.39
C ARG A 344 -2.26 7.14 4.55
N PRO A 345 -1.19 7.73 3.97
CA PRO A 345 -0.93 9.16 4.12
C PRO A 345 -2.07 10.06 3.61
N LEU A 346 -2.75 9.65 2.55
CA LEU A 346 -3.94 10.37 2.06
C LEU A 346 -5.14 10.13 2.97
N ALA A 347 -5.34 8.88 3.42
CA ALA A 347 -6.42 8.49 4.32
C ALA A 347 -6.37 9.28 5.64
N VAL A 348 -5.17 9.42 6.22
CA VAL A 348 -4.95 10.19 7.45
C VAL A 348 -5.14 11.69 7.25
N ALA A 349 -4.72 12.24 6.10
CA ALA A 349 -4.99 13.64 5.77
C ALA A 349 -6.50 13.91 5.60
N ALA A 350 -7.24 12.96 5.03
CA ALA A 350 -8.69 13.01 4.97
C ALA A 350 -9.35 12.81 6.34
N GLY A 351 -8.77 11.95 7.18
CA GLY A 351 -9.20 11.76 8.57
C GLY A 351 -9.05 13.03 9.40
N GLU A 352 -7.96 13.77 9.23
CA GLU A 352 -7.80 15.10 9.85
C GLU A 352 -8.93 16.05 9.44
N PHE A 353 -9.28 16.05 8.14
CA PHE A 353 -10.35 16.89 7.60
C PHE A 353 -11.72 16.53 8.16
N VAL A 354 -12.06 15.23 8.20
CA VAL A 354 -13.29 14.71 8.83
C VAL A 354 -13.32 15.09 10.32
N TYR A 355 -12.21 14.87 11.03
CA TYR A 355 -12.12 15.17 12.45
C TYR A 355 -12.41 16.65 12.73
N LYS A 356 -11.74 17.56 12.01
CA LYS A 356 -11.88 19.00 12.23
C LYS A 356 -13.24 19.57 11.80
N ARG A 357 -13.84 19.02 10.74
CA ARG A 357 -15.07 19.57 10.15
C ARG A 357 -16.35 18.95 10.71
N LEU A 358 -16.34 17.65 11.00
CA LEU A 358 -17.54 16.92 11.44
C LEU A 358 -17.53 16.56 12.93
N LEU A 359 -16.36 16.28 13.51
CA LEU A 359 -16.25 15.69 14.85
C LEU A 359 -15.86 16.71 15.93
N SER A 360 -14.99 17.68 15.64
CA SER A 360 -14.56 18.68 16.62
C SER A 360 -15.52 19.87 16.69
N ARG A 361 -15.97 20.21 17.90
CA ARG A 361 -16.65 21.47 18.23
C ARG A 361 -15.63 22.54 18.60
N GLU A 362 -14.90 23.11 17.63
CA GLU A 362 -14.05 24.29 17.90
C GLU A 362 -14.76 25.63 17.62
N GLY A 363 -16.08 25.64 17.42
CA GLY A 363 -16.87 26.85 17.10
C GLY A 363 -18.03 27.21 18.03
N ASP A 364 -18.34 26.41 19.06
CA ASP A 364 -19.54 26.55 19.90
C ASP A 364 -19.22 26.88 21.38
N GLU A 365 -18.17 27.65 21.67
CA GLU A 365 -17.90 28.07 23.06
C GLU A 365 -18.91 29.10 23.61
N GLU A 366 -19.78 29.71 22.78
CA GLU A 366 -20.74 30.72 23.25
C GLU A 366 -22.16 30.22 23.54
N VAL A 367 -22.52 28.96 23.23
CA VAL A 367 -23.87 28.43 23.50
C VAL A 367 -23.83 27.01 24.07
N LEU A 368 -23.18 26.83 25.23
CA LEU A 368 -23.49 25.70 26.09
C LEU A 368 -24.47 26.12 27.18
N SER A 369 -25.69 25.59 27.06
CA SER A 369 -26.61 25.43 28.17
C SER A 369 -25.87 24.74 29.33
N LYS A 370 -25.92 25.38 30.50
CA LYS A 370 -25.39 24.86 31.76
C LYS A 370 -26.02 23.48 32.04
N GLY A 371 -25.24 22.39 31.91
CA GLY A 371 -25.67 21.07 32.40
C GLY A 371 -24.90 19.83 31.92
N GLY A 372 -24.28 19.84 30.74
CA GLY A 372 -23.61 18.65 30.20
C GLY A 372 -22.14 18.53 30.61
N GLY A 373 -21.77 17.61 31.50
CA GLY A 373 -20.37 17.31 31.82
C GLY A 373 -19.56 16.77 30.62
N LYS A 374 -18.23 16.62 30.77
CA LYS A 374 -17.30 16.08 29.75
C LYS A 374 -17.82 14.81 29.04
N PHE A 375 -18.59 13.98 29.74
CA PHE A 375 -19.20 12.75 29.24
C PHE A 375 -20.22 12.95 28.11
N GLY A 376 -20.98 14.06 28.13
CA GLY A 376 -21.99 14.36 27.10
C GLY A 376 -21.37 14.74 25.76
N ALA A 377 -20.27 15.48 25.77
CA ALA A 377 -19.57 15.91 24.55
C ALA A 377 -18.95 14.73 23.79
N SER A 378 -18.30 13.78 24.49
CA SER A 378 -17.76 12.56 23.88
C SER A 378 -18.86 11.68 23.28
N THR A 379 -20.03 11.61 23.92
CA THR A 379 -21.18 10.83 23.43
C THR A 379 -21.74 11.40 22.12
N ASP A 380 -21.91 12.72 22.02
CA ASP A 380 -22.34 13.38 20.78
C ASP A 380 -21.36 13.13 19.62
N GLN A 381 -20.06 13.19 19.92
CA GLN A 381 -19.00 12.96 18.94
C GLN A 381 -19.00 11.49 18.44
N LEU A 382 -19.22 10.52 19.32
CA LEU A 382 -19.40 9.11 18.96
C LEU A 382 -20.61 8.91 18.04
N LYS A 383 -21.77 9.51 18.38
CA LYS A 383 -22.97 9.43 17.55
C LYS A 383 -22.75 10.00 16.15
N ARG A 384 -21.99 11.09 16.02
CA ARG A 384 -21.61 11.67 14.70
C ARG A 384 -20.69 10.73 13.91
N LEU A 385 -19.71 10.10 14.56
CA LEU A 385 -18.83 9.13 13.91
C LEU A 385 -19.60 7.90 13.40
N ILE A 386 -20.51 7.37 14.22
CA ILE A 386 -21.36 6.22 13.84
C ILE A 386 -22.24 6.59 12.64
N ARG A 387 -22.91 7.76 12.71
CA ARG A 387 -23.73 8.25 11.60
C ARG A 387 -22.91 8.40 10.32
N PHE A 388 -21.73 9.00 10.41
CA PHE A 388 -20.82 9.14 9.28
C PHE A 388 -20.46 7.77 8.64
N PHE A 389 -20.17 6.76 9.46
CA PHE A 389 -19.89 5.42 8.96
C PHE A 389 -21.11 4.82 8.24
N LEU A 390 -22.28 4.84 8.89
CA LEU A 390 -23.51 4.25 8.37
C LEU A 390 -24.00 4.95 7.08
N GLU A 391 -23.92 6.29 7.00
CA GLU A 391 -24.32 7.07 5.82
C GLU A 391 -23.36 6.91 4.63
N SER A 392 -22.09 6.56 4.89
CA SER A 392 -21.09 6.50 3.82
C SER A 392 -21.29 5.32 2.87
N GLU A 393 -21.85 4.19 3.34
CA GLU A 393 -22.10 2.93 2.61
C GLU A 393 -20.94 2.38 1.75
N LEU A 394 -19.71 2.86 1.95
CA LEU A 394 -18.54 2.47 1.15
C LEU A 394 -17.84 1.20 1.66
N HIS A 395 -17.94 0.93 2.95
CA HIS A 395 -17.28 -0.20 3.60
C HIS A 395 -18.23 -0.91 4.55
N LYS A 396 -18.13 -2.25 4.59
CA LYS A 396 -18.87 -3.10 5.53
C LYS A 396 -18.25 -3.13 6.94
N HIS A 397 -17.08 -2.50 7.13
CA HIS A 397 -16.32 -2.57 8.37
C HIS A 397 -15.59 -1.25 8.66
N VAL A 398 -15.39 -0.91 9.94
CA VAL A 398 -14.88 0.40 10.39
C VAL A 398 -13.35 0.49 10.44
N ALA A 399 -12.62 -0.62 10.31
CA ALA A 399 -11.18 -0.68 10.54
C ALA A 399 -10.35 0.40 9.80
N TYR A 400 -10.69 0.69 8.54
CA TYR A 400 -10.00 1.72 7.75
C TYR A 400 -10.40 3.15 8.15
N LEU A 401 -11.64 3.36 8.61
CA LEU A 401 -12.05 4.66 9.13
C LEU A 401 -11.31 4.98 10.43
N ILE A 402 -11.20 4.00 11.33
CA ILE A 402 -10.50 4.17 12.61
C ILE A 402 -9.02 4.47 12.41
N ASP A 403 -8.31 3.74 11.55
CA ASP A 403 -6.89 4.02 11.25
C ASP A 403 -6.68 5.42 10.64
N SER A 404 -7.61 5.89 9.79
CA SER A 404 -7.55 7.24 9.22
C SER A 404 -7.66 8.33 10.29
N LEU A 405 -8.43 8.07 11.35
CA LEU A 405 -8.63 9.00 12.46
C LEU A 405 -7.62 8.81 13.59
N TRP A 406 -6.86 7.70 13.60
CA TRP A 406 -6.02 7.27 14.72
C TRP A 406 -5.01 8.32 15.19
N ASP A 407 -4.33 8.96 14.23
CA ASP A 407 -3.27 9.92 14.49
C ASP A 407 -3.83 11.26 15.05
N TRP A 408 -5.12 11.55 14.85
CA TRP A 408 -5.76 12.83 15.20
C TRP A 408 -6.75 12.75 16.35
N ALA A 409 -7.50 11.65 16.44
CA ALA A 409 -8.57 11.43 17.39
C ALA A 409 -8.20 10.41 18.48
N GLY A 410 -6.91 10.13 18.70
CA GLY A 410 -6.46 9.03 19.55
C GLY A 410 -6.96 9.06 21.00
N THR A 411 -7.18 10.24 21.61
CA THR A 411 -7.76 10.32 22.96
C THR A 411 -9.24 9.95 22.98
N PHE A 412 -9.98 10.36 21.96
CA PHE A 412 -11.41 10.07 21.78
C PHE A 412 -11.63 8.60 21.41
N LEU A 413 -10.80 8.05 20.51
CA LEU A 413 -10.89 6.65 20.07
C LEU A 413 -10.48 5.63 21.14
N LYS A 414 -9.79 6.07 22.20
CA LYS A 414 -9.39 5.23 23.35
C LYS A 414 -10.27 5.40 24.58
N ASP A 415 -11.37 6.17 24.47
CA ASP A 415 -12.35 6.33 25.56
C ASP A 415 -13.34 5.15 25.58
N TRP A 416 -12.81 3.95 25.87
CA TRP A 416 -13.60 2.71 25.90
C TRP A 416 -14.68 2.73 26.98
N GLU A 417 -14.46 3.44 28.09
CA GLU A 417 -15.46 3.59 29.15
C GLU A 417 -16.70 4.35 28.65
N CYS A 418 -16.52 5.43 27.89
CA CYS A 418 -17.63 6.14 27.26
C CYS A 418 -18.39 5.23 26.28
N MET A 419 -17.66 4.50 25.42
CA MET A 419 -18.26 3.62 24.41
C MET A 419 -19.08 2.48 25.04
N THR A 420 -18.53 1.78 26.04
CA THR A 420 -19.23 0.65 26.68
C THR A 420 -20.39 1.11 27.56
N THR A 421 -20.26 2.26 28.23
CA THR A 421 -21.38 2.86 28.98
C THR A 421 -22.53 3.22 28.05
N LEU A 422 -22.24 3.74 26.86
CA LEU A 422 -23.26 4.05 25.86
C LEU A 422 -24.00 2.78 25.38
N LEU A 423 -23.30 1.66 25.20
CA LEU A 423 -23.90 0.36 24.89
C LEU A 423 -24.72 -0.21 26.06
N LEU A 424 -24.37 0.07 27.32
CA LEU A 424 -25.06 -0.49 28.48
C LEU A 424 -26.21 0.38 29.02
N LYS A 425 -26.39 1.61 28.54
CA LYS A 425 -27.51 2.46 28.95
C LYS A 425 -28.84 1.84 28.52
N ASN A 426 -29.67 1.50 29.50
CA ASN A 426 -31.08 1.18 29.29
C ASN A 426 -31.82 2.50 29.01
N GLY A 427 -32.76 2.54 28.08
CA GLY A 427 -33.50 3.74 27.64
C GLY A 427 -34.42 4.39 28.70
N GLU A 428 -34.09 4.30 29.98
CA GLU A 428 -34.87 4.82 31.12
C GLU A 428 -34.50 6.27 31.50
N GLY A 429 -33.67 6.95 30.70
CA GLY A 429 -33.31 8.36 30.86
C GLY A 429 -33.73 9.22 29.67
N ASP A 430 -33.64 10.55 29.82
CA ASP A 430 -34.05 11.62 28.88
C ASP A 430 -33.24 11.66 27.55
N GLY A 431 -32.60 10.56 27.16
CA GLY A 431 -31.81 10.42 25.94
C GLY A 431 -32.25 9.22 25.11
N GLU A 432 -32.40 9.42 23.80
CA GLU A 432 -32.74 8.36 22.83
C GLU A 432 -31.76 7.19 22.92
N ALA A 433 -32.30 5.98 23.08
CA ALA A 433 -31.55 4.74 22.98
C ALA A 433 -30.95 4.59 21.58
N LEU A 434 -29.77 3.94 21.49
CA LEU A 434 -29.20 3.61 20.19
C LEU A 434 -30.08 2.57 19.49
N ASP A 435 -30.24 2.70 18.18
CA ASP A 435 -30.82 1.64 17.37
C ASP A 435 -29.81 0.48 17.19
N ASP A 436 -30.30 -0.65 16.69
CA ASP A 436 -29.49 -1.87 16.52
C ASP A 436 -28.28 -1.67 15.59
N ALA A 437 -28.43 -0.86 14.53
CA ALA A 437 -27.35 -0.56 13.58
C ALA A 437 -26.25 0.30 14.22
N HIS A 438 -26.64 1.29 15.04
CA HIS A 438 -25.71 2.10 15.81
C HIS A 438 -24.99 1.27 16.88
N GLU A 439 -25.68 0.34 17.53
CA GLU A 439 -25.05 -0.61 18.47
C GLU A 439 -24.04 -1.51 17.77
N SER A 440 -24.38 -2.09 16.61
CA SER A 440 -23.46 -2.91 15.80
C SER A 440 -22.20 -2.14 15.39
N ALA A 441 -22.38 -0.93 14.86
CA ALA A 441 -21.27 -0.07 14.46
C ALA A 441 -20.38 0.30 15.66
N LEU A 442 -20.97 0.61 16.82
CA LEU A 442 -20.20 0.95 18.02
C LEU A 442 -19.41 -0.24 18.58
N VAL A 443 -19.98 -1.45 18.56
CA VAL A 443 -19.24 -2.68 18.92
C VAL A 443 -18.06 -2.90 17.98
N GLU A 444 -18.24 -2.66 16.69
CA GLU A 444 -17.15 -2.79 15.71
C GLU A 444 -16.06 -1.72 15.90
N ILE A 445 -16.46 -0.48 16.22
CA ILE A 445 -15.53 0.62 16.56
C ILE A 445 -14.71 0.24 17.80
N ILE A 446 -15.34 -0.30 18.84
CA ILE A 446 -14.63 -0.78 20.03
C ILE A 446 -13.59 -1.84 19.65
N LEU A 447 -13.97 -2.85 18.85
CA LEU A 447 -13.03 -3.89 18.45
C LEU A 447 -11.87 -3.32 17.63
N ALA A 448 -12.16 -2.43 16.67
CA ALA A 448 -11.15 -1.82 15.83
C ALA A 448 -10.14 -0.97 16.64
N THR A 449 -10.62 -0.16 17.58
CA THR A 449 -9.75 0.68 18.42
C THR A 449 -8.95 -0.15 19.42
N VAL A 450 -9.53 -1.20 20.01
CA VAL A 450 -8.82 -2.17 20.87
C VAL A 450 -7.71 -2.85 20.09
N ARG A 451 -8.01 -3.38 18.89
CA ARG A 451 -7.02 -4.06 18.05
C ARG A 451 -5.88 -3.14 17.65
N GLU A 452 -6.17 -1.94 17.19
CA GLU A 452 -5.15 -0.99 16.74
C GLU A 452 -4.26 -0.50 17.90
N ALA A 453 -4.84 -0.31 19.09
CA ALA A 453 -4.08 -0.01 20.31
C ALA A 453 -3.19 -1.16 20.76
N ALA A 454 -3.72 -2.40 20.72
CA ALA A 454 -3.02 -3.58 21.21
C ALA A 454 -1.95 -4.12 20.24
N GLU A 455 -2.18 -4.08 18.93
CA GLU A 455 -1.25 -4.58 17.92
C GLU A 455 -0.19 -3.53 17.53
N GLY A 456 -0.53 -2.24 17.62
CA GLY A 456 0.38 -1.13 17.34
C GLY A 456 0.71 -0.94 15.85
N HIS A 457 -0.02 -1.59 14.95
CA HIS A 457 0.12 -1.40 13.50
C HIS A 457 -1.22 -1.14 12.81
N PRO A 458 -1.23 -0.38 11.70
CA PRO A 458 -2.42 -0.18 10.87
C PRO A 458 -3.03 -1.49 10.35
N PRO A 459 -4.28 -1.47 9.86
CA PRO A 459 -4.89 -2.62 9.17
C PRO A 459 -4.11 -3.01 7.91
N VAL A 460 -4.38 -4.23 7.44
CA VAL A 460 -3.77 -4.80 6.23
C VAL A 460 -3.89 -3.83 5.05
N GLY A 461 -2.80 -3.63 4.32
CA GLY A 461 -2.75 -2.70 3.18
C GLY A 461 -2.37 -1.25 3.52
N ARG A 462 -2.38 -0.85 4.81
CA ARG A 462 -2.01 0.51 5.24
C ARG A 462 -0.70 0.61 6.04
N GLY A 463 -0.25 -0.51 6.60
CA GLY A 463 1.04 -0.62 7.28
C GLY A 463 2.16 -1.13 6.37
N ALA A 464 3.41 -0.79 6.70
CA ALA A 464 4.55 -1.51 6.15
C ALA A 464 4.58 -2.94 6.71
N ALA A 465 4.95 -3.94 5.90
CA ALA A 465 4.83 -5.37 6.24
C ALA A 465 5.50 -5.79 7.57
N LYS A 466 6.46 -5.01 8.10
CA LYS A 466 7.09 -5.19 9.41
C LYS A 466 7.49 -3.83 10.03
N LYS A 467 6.53 -3.05 10.54
CA LYS A 467 6.86 -1.83 11.29
C LYS A 467 7.48 -2.20 12.64
N ILE A 468 8.73 -1.80 12.87
CA ILE A 468 9.38 -1.93 14.17
C ILE A 468 8.95 -0.74 15.02
N LEU A 469 8.26 -1.01 16.13
CA LEU A 469 7.84 0.02 17.08
C LEU A 469 9.05 0.62 17.82
N SER A 470 9.05 1.94 17.92
CA SER A 470 9.99 2.68 18.77
C SER A 470 9.76 2.37 20.25
N VAL A 471 10.74 2.65 21.10
CA VAL A 471 10.64 2.46 22.56
C VAL A 471 9.45 3.23 23.14
N LYS A 472 9.19 4.44 22.64
CA LYS A 472 8.05 5.26 23.06
C LYS A 472 6.72 4.62 22.66
N GLU A 473 6.58 4.14 21.43
CA GLU A 473 5.36 3.48 20.95
C GLU A 473 5.07 2.19 21.72
N LYS A 474 6.10 1.37 22.00
CA LYS A 474 5.94 0.15 22.82
C LYS A 474 5.44 0.44 24.23
N LYS A 475 5.92 1.53 24.84
CA LYS A 475 5.45 1.94 26.17
C LYS A 475 3.98 2.33 26.14
N ILE A 476 3.56 3.10 25.14
CA ILE A 476 2.15 3.51 24.96
C ILE A 476 1.28 2.28 24.72
N GLN A 477 1.71 1.37 23.85
CA GLN A 477 1.01 0.11 23.58
C GLN A 477 0.78 -0.70 24.86
N LEU A 478 1.82 -0.85 25.70
CA LEU A 478 1.69 -1.56 26.98
C LEU A 478 0.71 -0.87 27.93
N GLU A 479 0.78 0.46 28.06
CA GLU A 479 -0.17 1.25 28.87
C GLU A 479 -1.61 1.09 28.37
N ASP A 480 -1.82 1.06 27.05
CA ASP A 480 -3.13 0.87 26.46
C ASP A 480 -3.65 -0.56 26.69
N CYS A 481 -2.83 -1.60 26.50
CA CYS A 481 -3.21 -2.99 26.81
C CYS A 481 -3.63 -3.17 28.27
N ASN A 482 -2.94 -2.52 29.21
CA ASN A 482 -3.32 -2.57 30.63
C ASN A 482 -4.70 -1.95 30.86
N LYS A 483 -4.98 -0.78 30.26
CA LYS A 483 -6.31 -0.13 30.35
C LYS A 483 -7.42 -0.98 29.73
N ILE A 484 -7.16 -1.60 28.56
CA ILE A 484 -8.09 -2.53 27.91
C ILE A 484 -8.41 -3.69 28.84
N THR A 485 -7.38 -4.28 29.45
CA THR A 485 -7.51 -5.41 30.37
C THR A 485 -8.35 -5.03 31.59
N GLU A 486 -7.98 -3.97 32.31
CA GLU A 486 -8.67 -3.52 33.52
C GLU A 486 -10.15 -3.19 33.26
N HIS A 487 -10.45 -2.51 32.15
CA HIS A 487 -11.81 -2.12 31.81
C HIS A 487 -12.67 -3.31 31.35
N PHE A 488 -12.22 -4.04 30.32
CA PHE A 488 -13.07 -5.05 29.69
C PHE A 488 -13.23 -6.33 30.53
N ILE A 489 -12.30 -6.66 31.44
CA ILE A 489 -12.52 -7.77 32.39
C ILE A 489 -13.84 -7.60 33.14
N MET A 490 -14.18 -6.36 33.54
CA MET A 490 -15.39 -6.08 34.32
C MET A 490 -16.65 -5.99 33.46
N VAL A 491 -16.54 -5.42 32.26
CA VAL A 491 -17.67 -4.99 31.43
C VAL A 491 -18.05 -6.01 30.35
N LEU A 492 -17.06 -6.76 29.81
CA LEU A 492 -17.29 -7.69 28.70
C LEU A 492 -18.36 -8.76 28.99
N PRO A 493 -18.42 -9.39 30.19
CA PRO A 493 -19.49 -10.36 30.47
C PRO A 493 -20.89 -9.75 30.38
N GLN A 494 -21.05 -8.48 30.76
CA GLN A 494 -22.35 -7.78 30.71
C GLN A 494 -22.77 -7.50 29.26
N LEU A 495 -21.81 -7.09 28.43
CA LEU A 495 -22.04 -6.88 26.99
C LEU A 495 -22.41 -8.18 26.28
N LEU A 496 -21.68 -9.27 26.57
CA LEU A 496 -21.98 -10.60 26.01
C LEU A 496 -23.37 -11.09 26.44
N ALA A 497 -23.77 -10.87 27.69
CA ALA A 497 -25.11 -11.21 28.17
C ALA A 497 -26.19 -10.42 27.41
N LYS A 498 -26.01 -9.09 27.26
CA LYS A 498 -26.94 -8.20 26.55
C LYS A 498 -27.12 -8.62 25.08
N TYR A 499 -26.03 -8.87 24.38
CA TYR A 499 -26.03 -9.13 22.93
C TYR A 499 -25.97 -10.63 22.58
N SER A 500 -26.22 -11.53 23.52
CA SER A 500 -25.96 -12.98 23.37
C SER A 500 -26.64 -13.65 22.18
N THR A 501 -27.69 -13.07 21.60
CA THR A 501 -28.41 -13.61 20.42
C THR A 501 -27.90 -13.07 19.08
N ASP A 502 -27.10 -12.01 19.09
CA ASP A 502 -26.58 -11.36 17.88
C ASP A 502 -25.20 -11.93 17.50
N ALA A 503 -25.11 -12.56 16.32
CA ALA A 503 -23.89 -13.23 15.90
C ALA A 503 -22.72 -12.27 15.61
N GLU A 504 -22.98 -11.12 14.96
CA GLU A 504 -21.93 -10.18 14.55
C GLU A 504 -21.35 -9.44 15.75
N LYS A 505 -22.22 -8.95 16.64
CA LYS A 505 -21.82 -8.25 17.87
C LYS A 505 -21.02 -9.19 18.79
N VAL A 506 -21.50 -10.42 18.99
CA VAL A 506 -20.83 -11.40 19.85
C VAL A 506 -19.49 -11.86 19.27
N SER A 507 -19.42 -12.15 17.97
CA SER A 507 -18.18 -12.51 17.28
C SER A 507 -17.10 -11.42 17.45
N SER A 508 -17.51 -10.15 17.42
CA SER A 508 -16.62 -9.01 17.64
C SER A 508 -16.16 -8.90 19.11
N LEU A 509 -17.09 -8.93 20.06
CA LEU A 509 -16.81 -8.82 21.49
C LEU A 509 -15.90 -9.96 21.99
N LEU A 510 -16.11 -11.19 21.50
CA LEU A 510 -15.32 -12.35 21.90
C LEU A 510 -13.85 -12.28 21.47
N GLN A 511 -13.46 -11.38 20.56
CA GLN A 511 -12.07 -11.20 20.16
C GLN A 511 -11.25 -10.37 21.16
N ILE A 512 -11.90 -9.55 21.98
CA ILE A 512 -11.25 -8.62 22.92
C ILE A 512 -10.33 -9.33 23.95
N PRO A 513 -10.71 -10.46 24.57
CA PRO A 513 -9.86 -11.12 25.58
C PRO A 513 -8.50 -11.58 25.07
N ARG A 514 -8.29 -11.65 23.75
CA ARG A 514 -6.99 -12.00 23.16
C ARG A 514 -5.90 -10.98 23.46
N TYR A 515 -6.30 -9.76 23.82
CA TYR A 515 -5.40 -8.65 24.11
C TYR A 515 -5.21 -8.42 25.62
N TYR A 516 -5.74 -9.30 26.47
CA TYR A 516 -5.61 -9.16 27.92
C TYR A 516 -4.21 -9.54 28.41
N ASP A 517 -3.77 -8.82 29.44
CA ASP A 517 -2.83 -9.38 30.40
C ASP A 517 -3.57 -10.31 31.36
N LEU A 518 -3.45 -11.62 31.13
CA LEU A 518 -4.21 -12.63 31.87
C LEU A 518 -3.78 -12.76 33.34
N ASP A 519 -2.60 -12.26 33.72
CA ASP A 519 -2.13 -12.31 35.11
C ASP A 519 -2.97 -11.39 36.02
N VAL A 520 -3.59 -10.35 35.44
CA VAL A 520 -4.49 -9.41 36.12
C VAL A 520 -5.68 -10.13 36.77
N TYR A 521 -6.16 -11.25 36.21
CA TYR A 521 -7.24 -12.02 36.84
C TYR A 521 -6.87 -12.54 38.23
N SER A 522 -5.61 -12.95 38.43
CA SER A 522 -5.14 -13.55 39.67
C SER A 522 -4.58 -12.50 40.63
N SER A 523 -3.78 -11.55 40.11
CA SER A 523 -3.19 -10.48 40.91
C SER A 523 -4.23 -9.46 41.40
N GLY A 524 -5.27 -9.22 40.60
CA GLY A 524 -6.37 -8.30 40.92
C GLY A 524 -7.55 -8.93 41.66
N HIS A 525 -7.51 -10.23 41.98
CA HIS A 525 -8.62 -10.98 42.59
C HIS A 525 -9.96 -10.84 41.81
N LEU A 526 -9.88 -10.89 40.47
CA LEU A 526 -11.00 -10.69 39.55
C LEU A 526 -11.61 -12.02 39.05
N GLU A 527 -11.40 -13.14 39.75
CA GLU A 527 -11.84 -14.46 39.28
C GLU A 527 -13.37 -14.59 39.21
N LYS A 528 -14.11 -13.74 39.95
CA LYS A 528 -15.57 -13.65 39.82
C LYS A 528 -15.99 -13.25 38.40
N HIS A 529 -15.24 -12.36 37.75
CA HIS A 529 -15.51 -11.90 36.39
C HIS A 529 -15.11 -12.94 35.35
N LEU A 530 -14.02 -13.68 35.61
CA LEU A 530 -13.65 -14.84 34.79
C LEU A 530 -14.78 -15.88 34.78
N ASN A 531 -15.35 -16.22 35.94
CA ASN A 531 -16.46 -17.17 36.02
C ASN A 531 -17.71 -16.67 35.29
N ALA A 532 -17.97 -15.35 35.33
CA ALA A 532 -19.06 -14.75 34.56
C ALA A 532 -18.80 -14.88 33.05
N LEU A 533 -17.59 -14.52 32.59
CA LEU A 533 -17.19 -14.65 31.19
C LEU A 533 -17.34 -16.09 30.67
N LEU A 534 -16.82 -17.08 31.40
CA LEU A 534 -16.91 -18.48 31.01
C LEU A 534 -18.36 -18.98 30.93
N ARG A 535 -19.24 -18.49 31.82
CA ARG A 535 -20.67 -18.81 31.79
C ARG A 535 -21.32 -18.24 30.54
N GLU A 536 -21.12 -16.95 30.25
CA GLU A 536 -21.68 -16.32 29.05
C GLU A 536 -21.16 -16.97 27.77
N MET A 537 -19.86 -17.28 27.70
CA MET A 537 -19.27 -17.99 26.55
C MET A 537 -19.90 -19.37 26.35
N LYS A 538 -20.13 -20.13 27.43
CA LYS A 538 -20.82 -21.42 27.36
C LYS A 538 -22.23 -21.26 26.80
N ASP A 539 -22.98 -20.29 27.31
CA ASP A 539 -24.36 -20.02 26.88
C ASP A 539 -24.42 -19.56 25.41
N ILE A 540 -23.46 -18.75 24.96
CA ILE A 540 -23.31 -18.33 23.56
C ILE A 540 -23.08 -19.53 22.65
N VAL A 541 -22.15 -20.42 22.99
CA VAL A 541 -21.85 -21.62 22.18
C VAL A 541 -23.09 -22.51 22.06
N ALA A 542 -23.90 -22.62 23.12
CA ALA A 542 -25.14 -23.38 23.11
C ALA A 542 -26.23 -22.77 22.21
N LYS A 543 -26.31 -21.43 22.13
CA LYS A 543 -27.32 -20.69 21.34
C LYS A 543 -26.96 -20.55 19.86
N HIS A 544 -25.68 -20.52 19.52
CA HIS A 544 -25.21 -20.21 18.16
C HIS A 544 -24.78 -21.45 17.35
N SER A 545 -24.90 -21.34 16.03
CA SER A 545 -24.34 -22.27 15.03
C SER A 545 -23.51 -21.56 13.95
N ASP A 546 -23.44 -20.22 14.00
CA ASP A 546 -22.63 -19.40 13.12
C ASP A 546 -21.14 -19.69 13.28
N LEU A 547 -20.40 -19.80 12.17
CA LEU A 547 -19.00 -20.20 12.20
C LEU A 547 -18.12 -19.14 12.89
N SER A 548 -18.39 -17.85 12.66
CA SER A 548 -17.56 -16.77 13.19
C SER A 548 -17.65 -16.70 14.71
N VAL A 549 -18.86 -16.86 15.27
CA VAL A 549 -19.09 -16.92 16.73
C VAL A 549 -18.40 -18.12 17.35
N LEU A 550 -18.51 -19.30 16.72
CA LEU A 550 -17.92 -20.54 17.23
C LEU A 550 -16.38 -20.52 17.18
N GLU A 551 -15.79 -20.01 16.09
CA GLU A 551 -14.35 -19.83 15.99
C GLU A 551 -13.82 -18.77 16.95
N ALA A 552 -14.54 -17.65 17.11
CA ALA A 552 -14.19 -16.63 18.09
C ALA A 552 -14.20 -17.23 19.50
N SER A 553 -15.27 -17.92 19.89
CA SER A 553 -15.40 -18.62 21.17
C SER A 553 -14.28 -19.62 21.41
N SER A 554 -14.02 -20.50 20.42
CA SER A 554 -12.99 -21.54 20.49
C SER A 554 -11.59 -20.95 20.67
N ARG A 555 -11.23 -19.94 19.87
CA ARG A 555 -9.93 -19.25 19.98
C ARG A 555 -9.80 -18.49 21.30
N THR A 556 -10.87 -17.91 21.81
CA THR A 556 -10.86 -17.22 23.11
C THR A 556 -10.66 -18.20 24.26
N TYR A 557 -11.32 -19.36 24.23
CA TYR A 557 -11.01 -20.46 25.16
C TYR A 557 -9.55 -20.89 25.04
N CYS A 558 -8.97 -20.94 23.83
CA CYS A 558 -7.58 -21.34 23.60
C CYS A 558 -6.60 -20.34 24.26
N VAL A 559 -6.83 -19.04 24.10
CA VAL A 559 -6.00 -18.01 24.76
C VAL A 559 -6.13 -18.06 26.28
N LEU A 560 -7.36 -18.19 26.81
CA LEU A 560 -7.59 -18.27 28.25
C LEU A 560 -7.05 -19.56 28.88
N CYS A 561 -6.93 -20.64 28.10
CA CYS A 561 -6.48 -21.97 28.54
C CYS A 561 -4.97 -22.19 28.27
N SER A 562 -4.16 -21.15 28.44
CA SER A 562 -2.70 -21.26 28.38
C SER A 562 -2.13 -21.83 29.68
N GLU A 563 -1.34 -22.90 29.59
CA GLU A 563 -0.72 -23.59 30.75
C GLU A 563 0.20 -22.67 31.58
N LYS A 564 0.66 -21.57 30.99
CA LYS A 564 1.58 -20.62 31.64
C LYS A 564 0.86 -19.67 32.62
N VAL A 565 -0.46 -19.65 32.63
CA VAL A 565 -1.26 -18.66 33.36
C VAL A 565 -1.97 -19.32 34.55
N ALA A 566 -2.02 -18.63 35.69
CA ALA A 566 -2.61 -19.16 36.93
C ALA A 566 -4.11 -19.53 36.83
N ILE A 567 -4.85 -18.99 35.86
CA ILE A 567 -6.27 -19.29 35.65
C ILE A 567 -6.54 -20.61 34.92
N PHE A 568 -5.49 -21.28 34.42
CA PHE A 568 -5.57 -22.46 33.56
C PHE A 568 -6.54 -23.52 34.08
N SER A 569 -6.40 -23.96 35.34
CA SER A 569 -7.19 -25.07 35.88
C SER A 569 -8.70 -24.80 35.90
N LYS A 570 -9.10 -23.54 36.13
CA LYS A 570 -10.51 -23.12 36.13
C LYS A 570 -11.07 -23.09 34.72
N VAL A 571 -10.32 -22.54 33.77
CA VAL A 571 -10.72 -22.45 32.36
C VAL A 571 -10.76 -23.83 31.72
N ASP A 572 -9.76 -24.69 31.99
CA ASP A 572 -9.70 -26.06 31.48
C ASP A 572 -10.88 -26.91 31.97
N ARG A 573 -11.27 -26.75 33.25
CA ARG A 573 -12.47 -27.40 33.78
C ARG A 573 -13.73 -26.94 33.05
N ALA A 574 -13.90 -25.63 32.84
CA ALA A 574 -15.07 -25.09 32.13
C ALA A 574 -15.10 -25.55 30.65
N ARG A 575 -13.95 -25.56 29.98
CA ARG A 575 -13.78 -26.10 28.63
C ARG A 575 -14.18 -27.57 28.57
N THR A 576 -13.63 -28.40 29.46
CA THR A 576 -13.91 -29.84 29.51
C THR A 576 -15.40 -30.10 29.70
N GLN A 577 -16.05 -29.37 30.62
CA GLN A 577 -17.50 -29.47 30.84
C GLN A 577 -18.33 -29.10 29.59
N LEU A 578 -17.95 -28.04 28.87
CA LEU A 578 -18.61 -27.67 27.61
C LEU A 578 -18.46 -28.78 26.56
N ILE A 579 -17.26 -29.34 26.40
CA ILE A 579 -17.02 -30.42 25.43
C ILE A 579 -17.79 -31.68 25.83
N ASP A 580 -17.80 -32.07 27.10
CA ASP A 580 -18.56 -33.22 27.59
C ASP A 580 -20.06 -33.09 27.26
N GLU A 581 -20.64 -31.91 27.43
CA GLU A 581 -22.04 -31.64 27.07
C GLU A 581 -22.29 -31.73 25.56
N LEU A 582 -21.41 -31.16 24.74
CA LEU A 582 -21.52 -31.26 23.27
C LEU A 582 -21.38 -32.70 22.77
N MET A 583 -20.48 -33.47 23.37
CA MET A 583 -20.26 -34.88 23.05
C MET A 583 -21.46 -35.74 23.47
N GLY A 584 -22.02 -35.49 24.66
CA GLY A 584 -23.25 -36.15 25.11
C GLY A 584 -24.43 -35.86 24.18
N GLN A 585 -24.56 -34.63 23.67
CA GLN A 585 -25.57 -34.28 22.68
C GLN A 585 -25.35 -35.01 21.35
N LEU A 586 -24.10 -35.07 20.86
CA LEU A 586 -23.76 -35.79 19.65
C LEU A 586 -24.08 -37.29 19.78
N ASP A 587 -23.76 -37.90 20.91
CA ASP A 587 -24.00 -39.33 21.15
C ASP A 587 -25.48 -39.66 21.16
N GLN A 588 -26.30 -38.85 21.81
CA GLN A 588 -27.76 -39.01 21.77
C GLN A 588 -28.33 -38.91 20.35
N LEU A 589 -27.81 -37.96 19.55
CA LEU A 589 -28.25 -37.78 18.16
C LEU A 589 -27.78 -38.93 17.26
N LEU A 590 -26.56 -39.44 17.46
CA LEU A 590 -26.03 -40.58 16.71
C LEU A 590 -26.75 -41.88 17.09
N ASP A 591 -27.03 -42.11 18.37
CA ASP A 591 -27.79 -43.29 18.80
C ASP A 591 -29.21 -43.30 18.21
N GLY A 592 -29.88 -42.14 18.20
CA GLY A 592 -31.16 -41.97 17.51
C GLY A 592 -31.07 -42.18 15.99
N PHE A 593 -29.94 -41.79 15.37
CA PHE A 593 -29.68 -42.03 13.96
C PHE A 593 -29.50 -43.53 13.64
N TRP A 594 -28.75 -44.27 14.47
CA TRP A 594 -28.48 -45.69 14.22
C TRP A 594 -29.67 -46.61 14.51
N GLN A 595 -30.65 -46.19 15.32
CA GLN A 595 -31.84 -46.98 15.65
C GLN A 595 -32.92 -46.98 14.54
N LYS A 596 -32.88 -46.03 13.58
CA LYS A 596 -33.85 -45.94 12.48
C LYS A 596 -33.31 -46.73 11.26
N GLU A 597 -33.68 -48.01 11.15
CA GLU A 597 -33.11 -48.96 10.17
C GLU A 597 -33.52 -48.75 8.69
N GLU A 598 -34.50 -47.89 8.37
CA GLU A 598 -34.92 -47.61 6.98
C GLU A 598 -34.84 -46.11 6.65
N ALA A 599 -34.30 -45.82 5.47
CA ALA A 599 -34.24 -44.55 4.74
C ALA A 599 -34.55 -43.27 5.53
N PHE A 600 -33.51 -42.44 5.68
CA PHE A 600 -33.53 -41.06 6.19
C PHE A 600 -34.93 -40.41 6.32
N CYS A 601 -35.58 -40.62 7.46
CA CYS A 601 -36.69 -39.81 7.97
C CYS A 601 -36.27 -39.19 9.31
N ALA A 602 -35.07 -38.62 9.35
CA ALA A 602 -34.74 -37.66 10.40
C ALA A 602 -35.54 -36.39 10.10
N ASP A 603 -36.43 -36.01 11.01
CA ASP A 603 -37.09 -34.71 10.98
C ASP A 603 -36.05 -33.62 10.69
N ALA A 604 -36.38 -32.63 9.86
CA ALA A 604 -35.46 -31.53 9.51
C ALA A 604 -34.87 -30.87 10.77
N GLY A 605 -35.60 -30.90 11.90
CA GLY A 605 -35.11 -30.50 13.22
C GLY A 605 -33.98 -31.37 13.79
N GLU A 606 -34.01 -32.69 13.64
CA GLU A 606 -32.90 -33.60 14.05
C GLU A 606 -31.64 -33.35 13.21
N VAL A 607 -31.81 -33.12 11.90
CA VAL A 607 -30.70 -32.81 10.98
C VAL A 607 -30.00 -31.51 11.35
N SER A 608 -30.79 -30.46 11.61
CA SER A 608 -30.26 -29.16 12.02
C SER A 608 -29.55 -29.23 13.36
N ARG A 609 -30.07 -30.02 14.32
CA ARG A 609 -29.41 -30.29 15.61
C ARG A 609 -28.10 -31.05 15.45
N MET A 610 -28.05 -32.08 14.60
CA MET A 610 -26.82 -32.82 14.29
C MET A 610 -25.77 -31.90 13.66
N HIS A 611 -26.17 -31.14 12.63
CA HIS A 611 -25.32 -30.18 11.94
C HIS A 611 -24.75 -29.11 12.89
N SER A 612 -25.59 -28.47 13.71
CA SER A 612 -25.15 -27.44 14.66
C SER A 612 -24.22 -28.00 15.75
N THR A 613 -24.51 -29.19 16.28
CA THR A 613 -23.66 -29.85 17.28
C THR A 613 -22.29 -30.21 16.70
N LEU A 614 -22.25 -30.82 15.52
CA LEU A 614 -20.98 -31.13 14.85
C LEU A 614 -20.20 -29.88 14.47
N ARG A 615 -20.85 -28.77 14.08
CA ARG A 615 -20.18 -27.50 13.83
C ARG A 615 -19.52 -26.92 15.08
N ARG A 616 -20.21 -26.96 16.22
CA ARG A 616 -19.63 -26.55 17.51
C ARG A 616 -18.41 -27.40 17.83
N ILE A 617 -18.53 -28.72 17.73
CA ILE A 617 -17.42 -29.64 17.99
C ILE A 617 -16.26 -29.38 17.03
N ALA A 618 -16.51 -29.23 15.72
CA ALA A 618 -15.47 -28.96 14.73
C ALA A 618 -14.71 -27.65 15.01
N ALA A 619 -15.41 -26.58 15.37
CA ALA A 619 -14.80 -25.29 15.69
C ALA A 619 -13.90 -25.38 16.93
N PHE A 620 -14.32 -26.12 17.96
CA PHE A 620 -13.50 -26.38 19.15
C PHE A 620 -12.33 -27.33 18.84
N HIS A 621 -12.55 -28.39 18.08
CA HIS A 621 -11.52 -29.36 17.74
C HIS A 621 -10.36 -28.75 16.93
N ASN A 622 -10.64 -27.72 16.13
CA ASN A 622 -9.60 -26.99 15.41
C ASN A 622 -8.55 -26.35 16.35
N ALA A 623 -8.95 -25.85 17.52
CA ALA A 623 -8.06 -25.13 18.44
C ALA A 623 -7.75 -25.89 19.74
N HIS A 624 -8.46 -26.99 20.02
CA HIS A 624 -8.36 -27.78 21.24
C HIS A 624 -8.21 -29.25 20.92
N ASP A 625 -7.32 -29.94 21.62
CA ASP A 625 -7.15 -31.39 21.51
C ASP A 625 -8.35 -32.12 22.14
N LEU A 626 -9.16 -32.76 21.29
CA LEU A 626 -10.34 -33.55 21.69
C LEU A 626 -10.14 -35.06 21.52
N THR A 627 -8.89 -35.54 21.41
CA THR A 627 -8.59 -36.97 21.21
C THR A 627 -9.20 -37.88 22.27
N LYS A 628 -9.34 -37.40 23.52
CA LYS A 628 -9.93 -38.15 24.66
C LYS A 628 -11.35 -38.65 24.40
N TRP A 629 -12.11 -37.99 23.52
CA TRP A 629 -13.52 -38.29 23.24
C TRP A 629 -13.74 -39.20 22.02
N LYS A 630 -12.66 -39.71 21.40
CA LYS A 630 -12.71 -40.68 20.28
C LYS A 630 -13.64 -40.25 19.13
N LEU A 631 -13.55 -38.98 18.73
CA LEU A 631 -14.36 -38.43 17.64
C LEU A 631 -14.12 -39.12 16.30
N TYR A 632 -12.89 -39.59 16.04
CA TYR A 632 -12.53 -40.28 14.82
C TYR A 632 -13.46 -41.47 14.51
N ASP A 633 -13.68 -42.35 15.48
CA ASP A 633 -14.51 -43.55 15.30
C ASP A 633 -15.96 -43.18 14.98
N LYS A 634 -16.49 -42.15 15.66
CA LYS A 634 -17.87 -41.67 15.50
C LYS A 634 -18.08 -41.07 14.11
N THR A 635 -17.17 -40.23 13.64
CA THR A 635 -17.27 -39.56 12.33
C THR A 635 -16.92 -40.50 11.18
N LEU A 636 -15.98 -41.43 11.38
CA LEU A 636 -15.67 -42.49 10.41
C LEU A 636 -16.92 -43.32 10.10
N ARG A 637 -17.63 -43.78 11.13
CA ARG A 637 -18.85 -44.59 10.96
C ARG A 637 -19.93 -43.84 10.16
N LEU A 638 -20.08 -42.54 10.43
CA LEU A 638 -21.03 -41.67 9.72
C LEU A 638 -20.66 -41.48 8.25
N LEU A 639 -19.38 -41.21 7.95
CA LEU A 639 -18.92 -40.94 6.58
C LEU A 639 -18.88 -42.22 5.72
N VAL A 640 -18.51 -43.37 6.31
CA VAL A 640 -18.56 -44.66 5.61
C VAL A 640 -20.00 -45.06 5.30
N PHE A 641 -20.95 -44.78 6.20
CA PHE A 641 -22.36 -45.02 5.93
C PHE A 641 -22.86 -44.24 4.69
N GLU A 642 -22.47 -42.98 4.55
CA GLU A 642 -22.79 -42.18 3.34
C GLU A 642 -22.17 -42.78 2.07
N MET A 643 -20.94 -43.30 2.15
CA MET A 643 -20.29 -43.94 1.00
C MET A 643 -20.98 -45.23 0.55
N GLU A 644 -21.47 -46.04 1.49
CA GLU A 644 -22.00 -47.38 1.20
C GLU A 644 -23.51 -47.38 0.89
N ARG A 645 -24.28 -46.56 1.61
CA ARG A 645 -25.75 -46.60 1.57
C ARG A 645 -26.37 -45.27 1.13
N GLY A 646 -25.63 -44.17 1.23
CA GLY A 646 -26.15 -42.82 1.07
C GLY A 646 -27.18 -42.45 2.15
N GLY A 647 -27.63 -41.20 2.12
CA GLY A 647 -28.71 -40.70 2.98
C GLY A 647 -28.26 -39.86 4.17
N VAL A 648 -26.96 -39.54 4.30
CA VAL A 648 -26.49 -38.48 5.20
C VAL A 648 -26.71 -37.13 4.51
N PRO A 649 -27.33 -36.14 5.16
CA PRO A 649 -27.53 -34.82 4.58
C PRO A 649 -26.21 -34.15 4.25
N ALA A 650 -26.14 -33.53 3.08
CA ALA A 650 -24.95 -32.82 2.61
C ALA A 650 -24.42 -31.79 3.63
N LEU A 651 -25.30 -31.14 4.41
CA LEU A 651 -24.93 -30.18 5.45
C LEU A 651 -24.11 -30.81 6.60
N VAL A 652 -24.32 -32.08 6.93
CA VAL A 652 -23.67 -32.78 8.04
C VAL A 652 -22.25 -33.25 7.67
N ILE A 653 -22.01 -33.46 6.37
CA ILE A 653 -20.76 -34.05 5.86
C ILE A 653 -19.53 -33.16 6.10
N PRO A 654 -19.51 -31.84 5.78
CA PRO A 654 -18.32 -31.02 5.98
C PRO A 654 -17.88 -30.92 7.46
N PRO A 655 -18.78 -30.68 8.44
CA PRO A 655 -18.39 -30.71 9.85
C PRO A 655 -17.88 -32.07 10.33
N ALA A 656 -18.42 -33.18 9.81
CA ALA A 656 -17.94 -34.53 10.11
C ALA A 656 -16.53 -34.77 9.52
N LEU A 657 -16.29 -34.37 8.26
CA LEU A 657 -14.97 -34.38 7.63
C LEU A 657 -13.96 -33.54 8.43
N GLN A 658 -14.36 -32.35 8.90
CA GLN A 658 -13.53 -31.50 9.77
C GLN A 658 -13.17 -32.19 11.09
N CYS A 659 -14.15 -32.78 11.77
CA CYS A 659 -13.88 -33.48 13.03
C CYS A 659 -12.96 -34.68 12.83
N MET A 660 -13.13 -35.45 11.76
CA MET A 660 -12.23 -36.56 11.40
C MET A 660 -10.81 -36.03 11.10
N TYR A 661 -10.70 -34.99 10.28
CA TYR A 661 -9.45 -34.34 9.91
C TYR A 661 -8.67 -33.81 11.14
N PHE A 662 -9.33 -33.06 12.02
CA PHE A 662 -8.70 -32.53 13.23
C PHE A 662 -8.29 -33.65 14.20
N SER A 663 -9.06 -34.74 14.30
CA SER A 663 -8.67 -35.91 15.11
C SER A 663 -7.32 -36.45 14.66
N LEU A 664 -7.13 -36.60 13.34
CA LEU A 664 -5.90 -37.11 12.75
C LEU A 664 -4.74 -36.14 12.92
N LEU A 665 -4.97 -34.82 12.80
CA LEU A 665 -3.94 -33.82 13.02
C LEU A 665 -3.45 -33.81 14.48
N TRP A 666 -4.35 -33.89 15.46
CA TRP A 666 -3.97 -33.95 16.87
C TRP A 666 -3.26 -35.26 17.22
N GLN A 667 -3.73 -36.40 16.69
CA GLN A 667 -3.01 -37.67 16.83
C GLN A 667 -1.61 -37.59 16.23
N LEU A 668 -1.45 -36.98 15.04
CA LEU A 668 -0.15 -36.78 14.39
C LEU A 668 0.75 -35.86 15.21
N ALA A 669 0.22 -34.74 15.74
CA ALA A 669 0.96 -33.82 16.61
C ALA A 669 1.40 -34.48 17.92
N ALA A 670 0.65 -35.46 18.43
CA ALA A 670 0.98 -36.21 19.63
C ALA A 670 2.03 -37.32 19.38
N VAL A 671 2.38 -37.63 18.12
CA VAL A 671 3.44 -38.59 17.80
C VAL A 671 4.79 -38.03 18.25
N ALA A 672 5.31 -38.56 19.35
CA ALA A 672 6.68 -38.30 19.80
C ALA A 672 7.68 -39.19 19.05
N GLU A 673 8.97 -38.80 19.03
CA GLU A 673 10.08 -39.51 18.37
C GLU A 673 10.20 -41.00 18.77
N ASN A 674 9.69 -41.38 19.94
CA ASN A 674 9.75 -42.75 20.49
C ASN A 674 8.39 -43.48 20.49
N SER A 675 7.44 -43.09 19.64
CA SER A 675 6.10 -43.69 19.61
C SER A 675 6.14 -45.17 19.19
N PRO A 676 5.31 -46.06 19.79
CA PRO A 676 5.26 -47.48 19.43
C PRO A 676 4.91 -47.69 17.95
N LYS A 677 5.57 -48.66 17.30
CA LYS A 677 5.30 -49.00 15.88
C LYS A 677 3.84 -49.37 15.61
N GLU A 678 3.16 -49.98 16.57
CA GLU A 678 1.73 -50.33 16.47
C GLU A 678 0.84 -49.09 16.36
N THR A 679 1.14 -48.04 17.11
CA THR A 679 0.44 -46.75 17.06
C THR A 679 0.64 -46.07 15.71
N LEU A 680 1.87 -46.10 15.17
CA LEU A 680 2.18 -45.58 13.84
C LEU A 680 1.46 -46.34 12.72
N LEU A 681 1.37 -47.67 12.82
CA LEU A 681 0.63 -48.51 11.86
C LEU A 681 -0.89 -48.35 11.97
N ALA A 682 -1.42 -48.11 13.16
CA ALA A 682 -2.82 -47.74 13.35
C ALA A 682 -3.11 -46.40 12.68
N LEU A 683 -2.32 -45.36 12.98
CA LEU A 683 -2.43 -44.05 12.36
C LEU A 683 -2.36 -44.19 10.84
N ARG A 684 -1.35 -44.85 10.27
CA ARG A 684 -1.23 -45.05 8.81
C ARG A 684 -2.50 -45.62 8.17
N ARG A 685 -3.17 -46.59 8.82
CA ARG A 685 -4.44 -47.16 8.33
C ARG A 685 -5.55 -46.13 8.35
N GLU A 686 -5.67 -45.38 9.44
CA GLU A 686 -6.64 -44.30 9.60
C GLU A 686 -6.45 -43.19 8.55
N LEU A 687 -5.19 -42.88 8.20
CA LEU A 687 -4.82 -41.90 7.18
C LEU A 687 -5.17 -42.33 5.76
N ARG A 688 -4.89 -43.59 5.42
CA ARG A 688 -5.31 -44.17 4.13
C ARG A 688 -6.82 -44.13 4.01
N ARG A 689 -7.53 -44.52 5.08
CA ARG A 689 -8.99 -44.50 5.10
C ARG A 689 -9.56 -43.10 4.92
N PHE A 690 -8.98 -42.10 5.58
CA PHE A 690 -9.37 -40.70 5.38
C PHE A 690 -9.16 -40.23 3.94
N SER A 691 -8.03 -40.61 3.32
CA SER A 691 -7.75 -40.28 1.93
C SER A 691 -8.77 -40.89 0.97
N GLU A 692 -9.15 -42.15 1.17
CA GLU A 692 -10.22 -42.83 0.40
C GLU A 692 -11.56 -42.08 0.51
N ILE A 693 -11.91 -41.65 1.73
CA ILE A 693 -13.14 -40.90 2.00
C ILE A 693 -13.10 -39.54 1.29
N CYS A 694 -12.01 -38.77 1.39
CA CYS A 694 -11.87 -37.50 0.69
C CYS A 694 -12.00 -37.68 -0.82
N VAL A 695 -11.38 -38.72 -1.40
CA VAL A 695 -11.46 -39.02 -2.83
C VAL A 695 -12.88 -39.31 -3.29
N PHE A 696 -13.69 -40.00 -2.48
CA PHE A 696 -15.12 -40.17 -2.76
C PHE A 696 -15.84 -38.82 -2.80
N PHE A 697 -15.60 -37.95 -1.81
CA PHE A 697 -16.26 -36.66 -1.72
C PHE A 697 -15.79 -35.61 -2.74
N LEU A 698 -14.66 -35.81 -3.44
CA LEU A 698 -14.26 -34.96 -4.57
C LEU A 698 -15.30 -34.91 -5.70
N HIS A 699 -16.11 -35.96 -5.86
CA HIS A 699 -17.13 -36.05 -6.92
C HIS A 699 -18.56 -35.92 -6.37
N TYR A 700 -18.71 -35.44 -5.13
CA TYR A 700 -20.03 -35.26 -4.50
C TYR A 700 -20.86 -34.20 -5.22
N LYS A 701 -22.19 -34.20 -5.07
CA LYS A 701 -23.08 -33.31 -5.84
C LYS A 701 -22.89 -31.84 -5.44
N GLU A 702 -22.78 -31.57 -4.16
CA GLU A 702 -22.68 -30.24 -3.56
C GLU A 702 -21.26 -29.69 -3.63
N LYS A 703 -21.13 -28.43 -4.10
CA LYS A 703 -19.85 -27.73 -4.28
C LYS A 703 -19.04 -27.64 -2.99
N ASP A 704 -19.68 -27.24 -1.88
CA ASP A 704 -18.99 -27.01 -0.60
C ASP A 704 -18.33 -28.27 -0.04
N VAL A 705 -18.97 -29.44 -0.24
CA VAL A 705 -18.42 -30.74 0.18
C VAL A 705 -17.18 -31.07 -0.64
N ARG A 706 -17.26 -30.91 -1.97
CA ARG A 706 -16.15 -31.18 -2.88
C ARG A 706 -14.93 -30.31 -2.58
N GLU A 707 -15.13 -28.99 -2.44
CA GLU A 707 -14.05 -28.04 -2.15
C GLU A 707 -13.42 -28.29 -0.78
N LYS A 708 -14.24 -28.62 0.23
CA LYS A 708 -13.73 -28.93 1.57
C LYS A 708 -12.89 -30.21 1.58
N ALA A 709 -13.37 -31.26 0.91
CA ALA A 709 -12.64 -32.51 0.76
C ALA A 709 -11.31 -32.29 0.01
N PHE A 710 -11.33 -31.50 -1.06
CA PHE A 710 -10.12 -31.16 -1.83
C PHE A 710 -9.07 -30.43 -1.00
N MET A 711 -9.47 -29.38 -0.27
CA MET A 711 -8.55 -28.59 0.56
C MET A 711 -7.92 -29.45 1.65
N MET A 712 -8.72 -30.24 2.37
CA MET A 712 -8.23 -31.14 3.41
C MET A 712 -7.28 -32.20 2.86
N LEU A 713 -7.60 -32.77 1.71
CA LEU A 713 -6.75 -33.77 1.06
C LEU A 713 -5.40 -33.16 0.63
N CYS A 714 -5.40 -31.94 0.07
CA CYS A 714 -4.17 -31.25 -0.28
C CYS A 714 -3.32 -30.91 0.95
N ASP A 715 -3.92 -30.34 2.00
CA ASP A 715 -3.22 -30.04 3.25
C ASP A 715 -2.63 -31.31 3.87
N TRP A 716 -3.41 -32.39 3.87
CA TRP A 716 -3.02 -33.68 4.40
C TRP A 716 -1.82 -34.29 3.65
N LEU A 717 -1.87 -34.31 2.32
CA LEU A 717 -0.80 -34.77 1.45
C LEU A 717 0.50 -33.96 1.65
N LEU A 718 0.38 -32.66 1.89
CA LEU A 718 1.51 -31.78 2.13
C LEU A 718 2.14 -31.98 3.52
N ILE A 719 1.31 -32.17 4.55
CA ILE A 719 1.80 -32.39 5.92
C ILE A 719 2.61 -33.69 6.00
N LEU A 720 2.15 -34.76 5.35
CA LEU A 720 2.85 -36.04 5.37
C LEU A 720 4.19 -36.00 4.64
N SER A 721 4.31 -35.27 3.52
CA SER A 721 5.56 -35.20 2.77
C SER A 721 6.68 -34.45 3.48
N HIS A 722 6.36 -33.54 4.40
CA HIS A 722 7.35 -32.80 5.18
C HIS A 722 7.95 -33.60 6.34
N GLN A 723 7.23 -34.59 6.86
CA GLN A 723 7.72 -35.44 7.97
C GLN A 723 8.90 -36.34 7.55
N ASP A 724 9.09 -36.56 6.24
CA ASP A 724 10.21 -37.33 5.67
C ASP A 724 11.55 -36.58 5.73
N SER A 725 11.53 -35.24 5.85
CA SER A 725 12.73 -34.40 5.80
C SER A 725 13.44 -34.20 7.15
N ASN A 726 12.78 -34.53 8.26
CA ASN A 726 13.33 -34.43 9.61
C ASN A 726 13.94 -35.76 10.08
N ASN A 727 15.13 -36.11 9.59
CA ASN A 727 16.13 -37.02 10.20
C ASN A 727 15.64 -38.26 11.00
N ASN A 728 14.57 -38.94 10.58
CA ASN A 728 14.04 -40.10 11.33
C ASN A 728 13.79 -41.30 10.40
N GLU A 729 14.85 -42.01 10.02
CA GLU A 729 14.81 -43.17 9.11
C GLU A 729 13.85 -44.29 9.56
N ALA A 730 13.54 -44.39 10.86
CA ALA A 730 12.67 -45.43 11.41
C ALA A 730 11.17 -45.08 11.40
N ALA A 731 10.81 -43.79 11.43
CA ALA A 731 9.42 -43.31 11.42
C ALA A 731 8.96 -42.87 10.02
N ALA A 732 9.87 -42.32 9.21
CA ALA A 732 9.61 -41.87 7.84
C ALA A 732 8.99 -42.99 6.98
N GLY A 733 9.64 -44.16 6.92
CA GLY A 733 9.15 -45.31 6.13
C GLY A 733 7.79 -45.89 6.56
N LEU A 734 7.34 -45.60 7.78
CA LEU A 734 6.10 -46.16 8.34
C LEU A 734 4.87 -45.29 8.06
N LEU A 735 5.05 -43.98 7.89
CA LEU A 735 3.98 -43.05 7.53
C LEU A 735 3.98 -42.63 6.05
N ASP A 736 4.99 -43.06 5.27
CA ASP A 736 5.05 -42.91 3.81
C ASP A 736 3.69 -43.14 3.15
N TYR A 737 3.09 -42.04 2.71
CA TYR A 737 1.88 -42.03 1.90
C TYR A 737 2.20 -41.27 0.62
N LEU A 738 2.71 -42.00 -0.37
CA LEU A 738 2.80 -41.48 -1.73
C LEU A 738 1.42 -41.58 -2.38
N PRO A 739 0.85 -40.47 -2.85
CA PRO A 739 -0.38 -40.50 -3.63
C PRO A 739 -0.24 -41.43 -4.84
N SER A 740 -1.28 -42.23 -5.10
CA SER A 740 -1.32 -43.09 -6.29
C SER A 740 -1.46 -42.26 -7.57
N THR A 741 -1.06 -42.82 -8.72
CA THR A 741 -1.24 -42.16 -10.03
C THR A 741 -2.70 -41.76 -10.28
N SER A 742 -3.65 -42.62 -9.88
CA SER A 742 -5.09 -42.31 -9.96
C SER A 742 -5.49 -41.11 -9.09
N LEU A 743 -4.84 -40.92 -7.94
CA LEU A 743 -5.10 -39.77 -7.07
C LEU A 743 -4.58 -38.47 -7.70
N HIS A 744 -3.39 -38.50 -8.31
CA HIS A 744 -2.85 -37.36 -9.05
C HIS A 744 -3.79 -36.88 -10.16
N GLU A 745 -4.31 -37.81 -10.96
CA GLU A 745 -5.25 -37.50 -12.04
C GLU A 745 -6.53 -36.86 -11.51
N LYS A 746 -7.10 -37.40 -10.42
CA LYS A 746 -8.32 -36.84 -9.81
C LYS A 746 -8.12 -35.43 -9.26
N LEU A 747 -6.98 -35.15 -8.62
CA LEU A 747 -6.67 -33.81 -8.11
C LEU A 747 -6.49 -32.80 -9.25
N LEU A 748 -5.84 -33.22 -10.35
CA LEU A 748 -5.67 -32.39 -11.53
C LEU A 748 -7.01 -32.09 -12.22
N LEU A 749 -7.84 -33.12 -12.43
CA LEU A 749 -9.19 -32.98 -13.00
C LEU A 749 -10.03 -32.00 -12.19
N PHE A 750 -9.98 -32.11 -10.86
CA PHE A 750 -10.66 -31.17 -9.97
C PHE A 750 -10.27 -29.71 -10.23
N ILE A 751 -8.97 -29.42 -10.37
CA ILE A 751 -8.50 -28.06 -10.67
C ILE A 751 -8.97 -27.58 -12.04
N GLN A 752 -8.94 -28.46 -13.06
CA GLN A 752 -9.42 -28.13 -14.40
C GLN A 752 -10.93 -27.79 -14.40
N GLU A 753 -11.73 -28.56 -13.67
CA GLU A 753 -13.19 -28.42 -13.61
C GLU A 753 -13.70 -27.31 -12.68
N HIS A 754 -12.90 -26.85 -11.72
CA HIS A 754 -13.36 -25.89 -10.71
C HIS A 754 -12.62 -24.55 -10.72
N VAL A 755 -11.36 -24.49 -11.20
CA VAL A 755 -10.56 -23.26 -11.23
C VAL A 755 -10.60 -22.62 -12.62
N PHE A 756 -10.35 -23.40 -13.68
CA PHE A 756 -10.13 -22.88 -15.03
C PHE A 756 -11.38 -22.87 -15.94
N VAL A 757 -12.58 -22.92 -15.36
CA VAL A 757 -13.85 -22.87 -16.10
C VAL A 757 -14.04 -21.51 -16.80
N GLU A 758 -14.32 -21.53 -18.10
CA GLU A 758 -14.78 -20.35 -18.82
C GLU A 758 -16.25 -20.05 -18.47
N GLU A 759 -16.49 -18.90 -17.83
CA GLU A 759 -17.85 -18.37 -17.71
C GLU A 759 -18.34 -17.98 -19.12
N LYS A 760 -19.36 -18.67 -19.62
CA LYS A 760 -19.94 -18.41 -20.95
C LYS A 760 -20.30 -16.93 -21.10
N GLU A 761 -19.92 -16.32 -22.22
CA GLU A 761 -20.09 -14.86 -22.44
C GLU A 761 -21.55 -14.40 -22.42
N GLU A 762 -22.51 -15.28 -22.69
CA GLU A 762 -23.95 -14.96 -22.64
C GLU A 762 -24.45 -14.61 -21.22
N SER A 763 -23.76 -15.10 -20.18
CA SER A 763 -24.06 -14.76 -18.78
C SER A 763 -23.44 -13.43 -18.31
N LYS A 764 -22.50 -12.84 -19.06
CA LYS A 764 -21.87 -11.57 -18.68
C LYS A 764 -22.81 -10.37 -18.88
N GLY A 765 -23.61 -10.38 -19.95
CA GLY A 765 -24.49 -9.24 -20.28
C GLY A 765 -25.69 -9.06 -19.34
N LEU A 766 -26.20 -10.15 -18.74
CA LEU A 766 -27.30 -10.08 -17.76
C LEU A 766 -26.79 -9.88 -16.33
N MET A 767 -25.57 -10.32 -16.02
CA MET A 767 -24.98 -10.07 -14.71
C MET A 767 -24.44 -8.64 -14.57
N GLU A 768 -23.96 -7.97 -15.62
CA GLU A 768 -23.41 -6.59 -15.51
C GLU A 768 -24.39 -5.53 -14.96
N GLU A 769 -25.71 -5.72 -15.07
CA GLU A 769 -26.72 -4.81 -14.50
C GLU A 769 -27.09 -5.13 -13.03
N GLU A 770 -27.07 -6.40 -12.60
CA GLU A 770 -27.24 -6.78 -11.19
C GLU A 770 -25.91 -6.69 -10.39
N GLU A 771 -24.76 -6.87 -11.05
CA GLU A 771 -23.40 -6.90 -10.48
C GLU A 771 -22.88 -5.53 -10.02
N ARG A 772 -23.47 -4.42 -10.46
CA ARG A 772 -23.13 -3.09 -9.90
C ARG A 772 -23.53 -2.94 -8.43
N LYS A 773 -24.35 -3.87 -7.89
CA LYS A 773 -24.79 -3.84 -6.49
C LYS A 773 -24.02 -4.77 -5.55
N ASP A 774 -23.27 -5.77 -6.04
CA ASP A 774 -22.49 -6.68 -5.16
C ASP A 774 -21.16 -7.14 -5.78
N GLY A 775 -20.20 -6.23 -5.90
CA GLY A 775 -18.83 -6.56 -6.32
C GLY A 775 -18.07 -7.48 -5.33
N SER A 776 -18.62 -7.75 -4.14
CA SER A 776 -17.94 -8.56 -3.11
C SER A 776 -18.00 -10.06 -3.39
N GLY A 777 -19.13 -10.58 -3.86
CA GLY A 777 -19.29 -12.02 -4.14
C GLY A 777 -18.37 -12.55 -5.25
N ARG A 778 -18.09 -11.74 -6.29
CA ARG A 778 -17.16 -12.14 -7.36
C ARG A 778 -15.71 -12.24 -6.87
N LEU A 779 -15.28 -11.28 -6.03
CA LEU A 779 -13.95 -11.29 -5.43
C LEU A 779 -13.76 -12.46 -4.47
N ASP A 780 -14.79 -12.80 -3.67
CA ASP A 780 -14.75 -13.94 -2.76
C ASP A 780 -14.66 -15.28 -3.50
N ASN A 781 -15.43 -15.45 -4.58
CA ASN A 781 -15.34 -16.65 -5.43
C ASN A 781 -13.97 -16.76 -6.12
N LEU A 782 -13.40 -15.65 -6.61
CA LEU A 782 -12.06 -15.63 -7.16
C LEU A 782 -11.01 -15.97 -6.10
N HIS A 783 -11.13 -15.42 -4.89
CA HIS A 783 -10.25 -15.73 -3.76
C HIS A 783 -10.29 -17.23 -3.43
N ASN A 784 -11.47 -17.84 -3.41
CA ASN A 784 -11.62 -19.28 -3.20
C ASN A 784 -10.94 -20.11 -4.30
N LYS A 785 -11.18 -19.79 -5.59
CA LYS A 785 -10.49 -20.43 -6.72
C LYS A 785 -8.96 -20.31 -6.62
N ARG A 786 -8.46 -19.13 -6.20
CA ARG A 786 -7.03 -18.89 -5.96
C ARG A 786 -6.49 -19.77 -4.84
N ASN A 787 -7.25 -19.99 -3.77
CA ASN A 787 -6.85 -20.87 -2.67
C ASN A 787 -6.76 -22.34 -3.11
N LEU A 788 -7.74 -22.83 -3.89
CA LEU A 788 -7.72 -24.18 -4.46
C LEU A 788 -6.49 -24.39 -5.37
N LEU A 789 -6.23 -23.45 -6.28
CA LEU A 789 -5.06 -23.51 -7.16
C LEU A 789 -3.74 -23.47 -6.37
N ALA A 790 -3.64 -22.59 -5.38
CA ALA A 790 -2.45 -22.50 -4.53
C ALA A 790 -2.22 -23.80 -3.74
N ALA A 791 -3.28 -24.45 -3.24
CA ALA A 791 -3.18 -25.73 -2.55
C ALA A 791 -2.58 -26.81 -3.46
N TYR A 792 -3.06 -26.93 -4.70
CA TYR A 792 -2.52 -27.88 -5.68
C TYR A 792 -1.08 -27.54 -6.10
N CYS A 793 -0.78 -26.27 -6.37
CA CYS A 793 0.57 -25.83 -6.74
C CYS A 793 1.60 -26.11 -5.64
N LYS A 794 1.21 -26.05 -4.36
CA LYS A 794 2.10 -26.47 -3.25
C LYS A 794 2.49 -27.93 -3.37
N LEU A 795 1.55 -28.83 -3.72
CA LEU A 795 1.86 -30.25 -3.91
C LEU A 795 2.91 -30.48 -5.00
N ILE A 796 2.84 -29.73 -6.10
CA ILE A 796 3.84 -29.77 -7.18
C ILE A 796 5.19 -29.23 -6.69
N VAL A 797 5.20 -28.07 -6.03
CA VAL A 797 6.43 -27.44 -5.56
C VAL A 797 7.14 -28.29 -4.51
N TYR A 798 6.42 -28.98 -3.63
CA TYR A 798 7.00 -29.86 -2.62
C TYR A 798 7.17 -31.31 -3.09
N ASN A 799 7.13 -31.56 -4.41
CA ASN A 799 7.33 -32.88 -5.04
C ASN A 799 6.38 -33.99 -4.52
N VAL A 800 5.20 -33.62 -4.02
CA VAL A 800 4.14 -34.58 -3.65
C VAL A 800 3.43 -35.09 -4.91
N VAL A 801 3.23 -34.17 -5.88
CA VAL A 801 2.75 -34.47 -7.22
C VAL A 801 3.92 -34.29 -8.20
N GLU A 802 3.97 -35.11 -9.26
CA GLU A 802 5.01 -34.99 -10.27
C GLU A 802 5.06 -33.60 -10.92
N MET A 803 6.26 -33.07 -11.10
CA MET A 803 6.48 -31.74 -11.69
C MET A 803 5.91 -31.61 -13.11
N THR A 804 5.73 -32.72 -13.83
CA THR A 804 5.11 -32.77 -15.17
C THR A 804 3.67 -32.26 -15.14
N ALA A 805 2.93 -32.47 -14.05
CA ALA A 805 1.56 -31.98 -13.88
C ALA A 805 1.47 -30.44 -13.91
N ALA A 806 2.57 -29.73 -13.63
CA ALA A 806 2.59 -28.27 -13.74
C ALA A 806 2.39 -27.78 -15.18
N ALA A 807 2.68 -28.62 -16.20
CA ALA A 807 2.43 -28.29 -17.59
C ALA A 807 0.96 -27.92 -17.81
N GLU A 808 0.03 -28.69 -17.25
CA GLU A 808 -1.42 -28.44 -17.35
C GLU A 808 -1.84 -27.10 -16.74
N ILE A 809 -1.15 -26.67 -15.67
CA ILE A 809 -1.39 -25.37 -15.04
C ILE A 809 -0.81 -24.23 -15.87
N TYR A 810 0.40 -24.43 -16.40
CA TYR A 810 1.12 -23.41 -17.16
C TYR A 810 0.42 -23.02 -18.46
N LYS A 811 -0.38 -23.92 -19.05
CA LYS A 811 -1.25 -23.65 -20.21
C LYS A 811 -2.15 -22.44 -20.03
N HIS A 812 -2.58 -22.17 -18.80
CA HIS A 812 -3.51 -21.09 -18.49
C HIS A 812 -2.81 -19.74 -18.23
N TYR A 813 -1.48 -19.69 -18.15
CA TYR A 813 -0.75 -18.51 -17.65
C TYR A 813 -1.04 -17.19 -18.39
N VAL A 814 -1.22 -17.23 -19.71
CA VAL A 814 -1.56 -16.03 -20.50
C VAL A 814 -3.05 -15.70 -20.37
N LYS A 815 -3.92 -16.71 -20.50
CA LYS A 815 -5.38 -16.54 -20.54
C LYS A 815 -5.96 -16.03 -19.22
N THR A 816 -5.42 -16.49 -18.09
CA THR A 816 -5.92 -16.16 -16.75
C THR A 816 -4.90 -15.32 -15.94
N TYR A 817 -4.07 -14.53 -16.64
CA TYR A 817 -2.96 -13.81 -16.01
C TYR A 817 -3.39 -12.88 -14.87
N ASN A 818 -4.51 -12.17 -15.01
CA ASN A 818 -5.00 -11.25 -13.98
C ASN A 818 -5.48 -12.00 -12.72
N ASP A 819 -6.06 -13.18 -12.91
CA ASP A 819 -6.70 -13.96 -11.85
C ASP A 819 -5.72 -14.87 -11.11
N PHE A 820 -4.78 -15.50 -11.83
CA PHE A 820 -3.89 -16.54 -11.30
C PHE A 820 -2.41 -16.35 -11.68
N GLY A 821 -2.06 -15.30 -12.42
CA GLY A 821 -0.72 -15.15 -13.02
C GLY A 821 0.41 -15.08 -11.99
N ASP A 822 0.18 -14.51 -10.81
CA ASP A 822 1.16 -14.47 -9.73
C ASP A 822 1.40 -15.85 -9.10
N ILE A 823 0.34 -16.63 -8.84
CA ILE A 823 0.43 -18.00 -8.32
C ILE A 823 1.20 -18.89 -9.30
N ILE A 824 0.86 -18.83 -10.59
CA ILE A 824 1.52 -19.62 -11.63
C ILE A 824 2.99 -19.21 -11.79
N LYS A 825 3.28 -17.90 -11.75
CA LYS A 825 4.65 -17.37 -11.84
C LYS A 825 5.51 -17.79 -10.65
N GLU A 826 4.98 -17.77 -9.43
CA GLU A 826 5.71 -18.26 -8.26
C GLU A 826 5.95 -19.78 -8.35
N THR A 827 4.96 -20.53 -8.81
CA THR A 827 5.08 -21.97 -9.06
C THR A 827 6.20 -22.26 -10.08
N LEU A 828 6.25 -21.53 -11.19
CA LEU A 828 7.33 -21.57 -12.19
C LEU A 828 8.71 -21.28 -11.58
N SER A 829 8.79 -20.26 -10.73
CA SER A 829 10.03 -19.87 -10.06
C SER A 829 10.54 -20.97 -9.13
N ARG A 830 9.64 -21.55 -8.33
CA ARG A 830 9.92 -22.60 -7.35
C ARG A 830 10.29 -23.93 -7.99
N THR A 831 9.54 -24.40 -9.00
CA THR A 831 9.88 -25.65 -9.70
C THR A 831 11.26 -25.58 -10.33
N ARG A 832 11.61 -24.43 -10.92
CA ARG A 832 12.95 -24.20 -11.47
C ARG A 832 14.04 -24.15 -10.41
N HIS A 833 13.76 -23.56 -9.23
CA HIS A 833 14.71 -23.56 -8.13
C HIS A 833 14.98 -24.98 -7.62
N ASN A 834 13.94 -25.81 -7.52
CA ASN A 834 14.03 -27.19 -7.05
C ASN A 834 14.78 -28.07 -8.05
N ASN A 835 14.42 -28.02 -9.34
CA ASN A 835 15.09 -28.77 -10.40
C ASN A 835 14.99 -28.03 -11.74
N LYS A 836 16.11 -27.39 -12.13
CA LYS A 836 16.19 -26.61 -13.38
C LYS A 836 15.88 -27.45 -14.61
N ILE A 837 16.41 -28.66 -14.69
CA ILE A 837 16.27 -29.53 -15.87
C ILE A 837 14.83 -30.01 -16.00
N GLN A 838 14.26 -30.56 -14.92
CA GLN A 838 12.89 -31.05 -14.94
C GLN A 838 11.89 -29.93 -15.19
N SER A 839 12.08 -28.77 -14.58
CA SER A 839 11.26 -27.57 -14.85
C SER A 839 11.33 -27.16 -16.32
N THR A 840 12.52 -27.20 -16.92
CA THR A 840 12.72 -26.92 -18.34
C THR A 840 11.95 -27.91 -19.22
N LYS A 841 12.03 -29.21 -18.93
CA LYS A 841 11.25 -30.24 -19.62
C LYS A 841 9.74 -30.01 -19.50
N THR A 842 9.26 -29.66 -18.31
CA THR A 842 7.84 -29.33 -18.11
C THR A 842 7.39 -28.12 -18.92
N LEU A 843 8.23 -27.08 -19.07
CA LEU A 843 7.92 -25.93 -19.92
C LEU A 843 7.77 -26.31 -21.39
N ILE A 844 8.67 -27.15 -21.90
CA ILE A 844 8.64 -27.63 -23.29
C ILE A 844 7.41 -28.51 -23.50
N LEU A 845 7.16 -29.45 -22.58
CA LEU A 845 6.00 -30.33 -22.59
C LEU A 845 4.69 -29.52 -22.65
N CYS A 846 4.58 -28.44 -21.85
CA CYS A 846 3.44 -27.54 -21.89
C CYS A 846 3.20 -26.95 -23.28
N LEU A 847 4.26 -26.47 -23.95
CA LEU A 847 4.17 -25.87 -25.28
C LEU A 847 3.83 -26.93 -26.34
N GLN A 848 4.44 -28.12 -26.26
CA GLN A 848 4.18 -29.24 -27.16
C GLN A 848 2.72 -29.69 -27.08
N GLN A 849 2.19 -29.87 -25.88
CA GLN A 849 0.79 -30.26 -25.67
C GLN A 849 -0.18 -29.21 -26.22
N LEU A 850 0.06 -27.91 -25.96
CA LEU A 850 -0.79 -26.85 -26.53
C LEU A 850 -0.77 -26.83 -28.05
N PHE A 851 0.42 -27.00 -28.63
CA PHE A 851 0.57 -27.03 -30.08
C PHE A 851 -0.13 -28.24 -30.69
N GLN A 852 -0.03 -29.42 -30.05
CA GLN A 852 -0.71 -30.63 -30.51
C GLN A 852 -2.23 -30.49 -30.45
N THR A 853 -2.79 -30.02 -29.33
CA THR A 853 -4.24 -29.75 -29.23
C THR A 853 -4.71 -28.74 -30.28
N TYR A 854 -3.90 -27.71 -30.56
CA TYR A 854 -4.19 -26.74 -31.61
C TYR A 854 -4.16 -27.38 -33.01
N ALA A 855 -3.14 -28.19 -33.31
CA ALA A 855 -3.01 -28.87 -34.60
C ALA A 855 -4.14 -29.89 -34.85
N GLU A 856 -4.59 -30.60 -33.81
CA GLU A 856 -5.71 -31.55 -33.88
C GLU A 856 -7.07 -30.86 -34.09
N SER A 857 -7.20 -29.60 -33.66
CA SER A 857 -8.44 -28.81 -33.83
C SER A 857 -8.60 -28.17 -35.22
N GLN A 858 -7.56 -28.21 -36.05
CA GLN A 858 -7.57 -27.66 -37.41
C GLN A 858 -7.89 -28.76 -38.43
N ASP A 859 -8.73 -28.46 -39.42
CA ASP A 859 -9.03 -29.40 -40.50
C ASP A 859 -7.75 -29.74 -41.28
N SER A 860 -7.44 -31.04 -41.37
CA SER A 860 -6.23 -31.61 -42.00
C SER A 860 -5.91 -31.15 -43.43
N SER A 861 -6.84 -30.48 -44.12
CA SER A 861 -6.68 -29.95 -45.47
C SER A 861 -6.03 -28.56 -45.55
N THR A 862 -6.00 -27.80 -44.46
CA THR A 862 -5.44 -26.44 -44.39
C THR A 862 -4.37 -26.42 -43.30
N GLY A 863 -3.12 -26.18 -43.65
CA GLY A 863 -2.02 -26.11 -42.68
C GLY A 863 -2.29 -25.11 -41.54
N VAL A 864 -1.55 -25.25 -40.44
CA VAL A 864 -1.68 -24.47 -39.20
C VAL A 864 -1.81 -22.96 -39.45
N ASP A 865 -2.91 -22.33 -39.01
CA ASP A 865 -3.10 -20.87 -39.11
C ASP A 865 -2.23 -20.10 -38.11
N LEU A 866 -1.12 -19.56 -38.63
CA LEU A 866 -0.14 -18.79 -37.87
C LEU A 866 -0.67 -17.45 -37.35
N PHE A 867 -1.80 -16.95 -37.88
CA PHE A 867 -2.41 -15.68 -37.46
C PHE A 867 -3.56 -15.86 -36.48
N SER A 868 -3.89 -17.10 -36.12
CA SER A 868 -4.92 -17.37 -35.12
C SER A 868 -4.56 -16.77 -33.76
N ALA A 869 -5.58 -16.37 -33.01
CA ALA A 869 -5.42 -15.88 -31.64
C ALA A 869 -4.77 -16.95 -30.74
N SER A 870 -5.11 -18.23 -30.95
CA SER A 870 -4.54 -19.36 -30.22
C SER A 870 -3.04 -19.52 -30.46
N PHE A 871 -2.58 -19.44 -31.71
CA PHE A 871 -1.16 -19.52 -32.04
C PHE A 871 -0.38 -18.31 -31.49
N THR A 872 -0.95 -17.11 -31.58
CA THR A 872 -0.37 -15.89 -31.00
C THR A 872 -0.23 -16.00 -29.47
N ASN A 873 -1.24 -16.54 -28.78
CA ASN A 873 -1.20 -16.78 -27.34
C ASN A 873 -0.13 -17.78 -26.94
N MET A 874 0.09 -18.85 -27.71
CA MET A 874 1.18 -19.81 -27.48
C MET A 874 2.56 -19.16 -27.64
N LYS A 875 2.73 -18.30 -28.67
CA LYS A 875 3.97 -17.55 -28.87
C LYS A 875 4.24 -16.57 -27.73
N GLU A 876 3.21 -15.86 -27.26
CA GLU A 876 3.31 -14.98 -26.10
C GLU A 876 3.65 -15.77 -24.82
N LEU A 877 3.06 -16.95 -24.62
CA LEU A 877 3.39 -17.84 -23.50
C LEU A 877 4.88 -18.24 -23.53
N ALA A 878 5.39 -18.67 -24.69
CA ALA A 878 6.80 -18.99 -24.88
C ALA A 878 7.72 -17.79 -24.60
N ARG A 879 7.34 -16.60 -25.07
CA ARG A 879 8.06 -15.35 -24.76
C ARG A 879 8.12 -15.11 -23.26
N ARG A 880 7.01 -15.27 -22.54
CA ARG A 880 6.97 -15.12 -21.07
C ARG A 880 7.82 -16.16 -20.35
N PHE A 881 7.82 -17.42 -20.79
CA PHE A 881 8.72 -18.46 -20.26
C PHE A 881 10.20 -18.09 -20.49
N SER A 882 10.55 -17.61 -21.68
CA SER A 882 11.91 -17.15 -22.03
C SER A 882 12.41 -16.05 -21.09
N LEU A 883 11.54 -15.11 -20.70
CA LEU A 883 11.87 -14.05 -19.74
C LEU A 883 12.20 -14.59 -18.35
N THR A 884 11.74 -15.78 -17.98
CA THR A 884 12.01 -16.34 -16.65
C THR A 884 13.50 -16.66 -16.45
N PHE A 885 14.26 -16.99 -17.49
CA PHE A 885 15.68 -17.39 -17.40
C PHE A 885 16.66 -16.22 -17.10
N GLY A 886 16.17 -14.99 -16.88
CA GLY A 886 17.00 -13.85 -16.49
C GLY A 886 17.95 -13.39 -17.61
N TRP A 887 18.93 -12.54 -17.26
CA TRP A 887 19.93 -11.99 -18.19
C TRP A 887 21.25 -12.76 -18.21
N ASP A 888 21.50 -13.58 -17.18
CA ASP A 888 22.71 -14.38 -17.04
C ASP A 888 22.61 -15.65 -17.91
N GLN A 889 23.01 -15.51 -19.18
CA GLN A 889 22.97 -16.58 -20.18
C GLN A 889 23.83 -17.79 -19.79
N VAL A 890 24.83 -17.62 -18.92
CA VAL A 890 25.71 -18.72 -18.49
C VAL A 890 24.98 -19.64 -17.52
N LYS A 891 24.25 -19.07 -16.54
CA LYS A 891 23.51 -19.85 -15.52
C LYS A 891 22.36 -20.70 -16.08
N CYS A 892 21.84 -20.31 -17.24
CA CYS A 892 20.69 -20.95 -17.88
C CYS A 892 21.05 -21.66 -19.20
N ARG A 893 22.34 -21.74 -19.54
CA ARG A 893 22.85 -22.30 -20.79
C ARG A 893 22.27 -23.68 -21.10
N GLU A 894 22.41 -24.62 -20.17
CA GLU A 894 21.97 -26.02 -20.35
C GLU A 894 20.46 -26.14 -20.54
N SER A 895 19.68 -25.41 -19.73
CA SER A 895 18.21 -25.37 -19.86
C SER A 895 17.78 -24.84 -21.22
N VAL A 896 18.32 -23.70 -21.67
CA VAL A 896 17.91 -23.11 -22.94
C VAL A 896 18.35 -23.99 -24.13
N ALA A 897 19.53 -24.61 -24.05
CA ALA A 897 19.97 -25.58 -25.06
C ALA A 897 19.03 -26.79 -25.13
N MET A 898 18.56 -27.30 -23.98
CA MET A 898 17.58 -28.39 -23.91
C MET A 898 16.23 -28.01 -24.54
N ILE A 899 15.74 -26.79 -24.32
CA ILE A 899 14.52 -26.27 -24.97
C ILE A 899 14.60 -26.36 -26.48
N HIS A 900 15.73 -25.93 -27.05
CA HIS A 900 15.90 -25.98 -28.49
C HIS A 900 16.07 -27.41 -28.99
N LYS A 901 16.84 -28.25 -28.30
CA LYS A 901 17.03 -29.65 -28.68
C LYS A 901 15.70 -30.41 -28.73
N GLU A 902 14.93 -30.42 -27.64
CA GLU A 902 13.65 -31.14 -27.58
C GLU A 902 12.59 -30.48 -28.50
N GLY A 903 12.64 -29.16 -28.68
CA GLY A 903 11.76 -28.46 -29.60
C GLY A 903 12.03 -28.76 -31.07
N ILE A 904 13.31 -28.92 -31.46
CA ILE A 904 13.71 -29.36 -32.79
C ILE A 904 13.30 -30.82 -33.01
N GLU A 905 13.59 -31.70 -32.04
CA GLU A 905 13.18 -33.12 -32.12
C GLU A 905 11.67 -33.26 -32.31
N PHE A 906 10.85 -32.49 -31.58
CA PHE A 906 9.39 -32.47 -31.74
C PHE A 906 8.92 -31.91 -33.09
N ALA A 907 9.57 -30.86 -33.60
CA ALA A 907 9.22 -30.27 -34.89
C ALA A 907 9.39 -31.25 -36.07
N PHE A 908 10.31 -32.21 -35.95
CA PHE A 908 10.60 -33.24 -36.96
C PHE A 908 10.05 -34.63 -36.62
N GLN A 909 9.35 -34.79 -35.49
CA GLN A 909 8.74 -36.05 -35.08
C GLN A 909 7.65 -36.48 -36.10
N GLY A 910 7.67 -37.76 -36.51
CA GLY A 910 6.73 -38.31 -37.50
C GLY A 910 7.19 -38.27 -38.96
N THR A 911 8.43 -37.84 -39.24
CA THR A 911 9.06 -37.89 -40.57
C THR A 911 9.58 -39.29 -40.92
N THR A 912 8.74 -40.31 -40.84
CA THR A 912 9.12 -41.68 -41.22
C THR A 912 8.48 -42.08 -42.55
N GLY A 913 9.28 -42.03 -43.62
CA GLY A 913 9.19 -43.03 -44.70
C GLY A 913 8.26 -42.76 -45.89
N ALA A 914 7.74 -41.56 -46.12
CA ALA A 914 7.12 -41.22 -47.41
C ALA A 914 8.11 -40.44 -48.28
N GLU A 915 8.67 -41.10 -49.30
CA GLU A 915 9.45 -40.49 -50.37
C GLU A 915 8.56 -39.49 -51.15
N GLY A 916 8.40 -38.27 -50.65
CA GLY A 916 7.67 -37.22 -51.35
C GLY A 916 7.29 -36.01 -50.49
N LYS A 917 8.07 -34.92 -50.61
CA LYS A 917 7.74 -33.48 -50.39
C LYS A 917 6.58 -33.10 -49.44
N GLN A 918 6.41 -33.75 -48.29
CA GLN A 918 5.53 -33.26 -47.24
C GLN A 918 6.37 -32.57 -46.16
N LEU A 919 6.00 -31.33 -45.84
CA LEU A 919 6.60 -30.57 -44.74
C LEU A 919 6.32 -31.34 -43.43
N PRO A 920 7.28 -31.39 -42.48
CA PRO A 920 7.04 -31.98 -41.17
C PRO A 920 5.78 -31.38 -40.54
N PRO A 921 4.89 -32.20 -39.94
CA PRO A 921 3.58 -31.73 -39.46
C PRO A 921 3.71 -30.66 -38.36
N ASN A 922 4.80 -30.71 -37.58
CA ASN A 922 5.04 -29.83 -36.44
C ASN A 922 6.02 -28.69 -36.75
N LEU A 923 6.35 -28.42 -38.03
CA LEU A 923 7.41 -27.46 -38.38
C LEU A 923 7.16 -26.04 -37.84
N SER A 924 5.89 -25.61 -37.78
CA SER A 924 5.52 -24.29 -37.25
C SER A 924 5.79 -24.12 -35.75
N PHE A 925 6.02 -25.22 -35.00
CA PHE A 925 6.43 -25.17 -33.60
C PHE A 925 7.77 -24.45 -33.40
N LEU A 926 8.67 -24.47 -34.40
CA LEU A 926 9.95 -23.74 -34.34
C LEU A 926 9.77 -22.23 -34.18
N LEU A 927 8.64 -21.66 -34.64
CA LEU A 927 8.32 -20.25 -34.42
C LEU A 927 8.08 -19.95 -32.94
N ILE A 928 7.53 -20.90 -32.18
CA ILE A 928 7.32 -20.79 -30.74
C ILE A 928 8.68 -20.91 -30.03
N ILE A 929 9.51 -21.88 -30.41
CA ILE A 929 10.86 -22.08 -29.84
C ILE A 929 11.79 -20.90 -30.15
N SER A 930 11.59 -20.20 -31.27
CA SER A 930 12.39 -19.02 -31.63
C SER A 930 12.41 -17.92 -30.56
N GLU A 931 11.36 -17.83 -29.73
CA GLU A 931 11.28 -16.88 -28.60
C GLU A 931 12.37 -17.10 -27.53
N PHE A 932 12.95 -18.30 -27.46
CA PHE A 932 14.05 -18.63 -26.55
C PHE A 932 15.43 -18.35 -27.16
N SER A 933 15.52 -18.09 -28.47
CA SER A 933 16.80 -17.92 -29.18
C SER A 933 17.60 -16.70 -28.71
N SER A 934 16.94 -15.68 -28.14
CA SER A 934 17.61 -14.52 -27.55
C SER A 934 18.46 -14.87 -26.31
N LYS A 935 18.18 -16.02 -25.67
CA LYS A 935 18.85 -16.48 -24.45
C LYS A 935 19.99 -17.47 -24.71
N LEU A 936 20.11 -18.00 -25.93
CA LEU A 936 21.22 -18.88 -26.31
C LEU A 936 22.54 -18.13 -26.47
N LEU A 937 23.62 -18.75 -26.01
CA LEU A 937 24.98 -18.27 -26.28
C LEU A 937 25.35 -18.55 -27.75
N LYS A 938 26.21 -17.68 -28.31
CA LYS A 938 26.74 -17.83 -29.68
C LYS A 938 27.27 -19.24 -30.03
N PRO A 939 28.06 -19.94 -29.18
CA PRO A 939 28.51 -21.30 -29.48
C PRO A 939 27.36 -22.31 -29.59
N ASP A 940 26.37 -22.22 -28.70
CA ASP A 940 25.24 -23.16 -28.70
C ASP A 940 24.31 -22.92 -29.89
N LYS A 941 24.15 -21.67 -30.34
CA LYS A 941 23.47 -21.31 -31.59
C LYS A 941 24.11 -21.89 -32.86
N ARG A 942 25.39 -22.27 -32.81
CA ARG A 942 26.09 -22.88 -33.93
C ARG A 942 25.95 -24.40 -33.93
N LEU A 943 25.75 -24.97 -32.74
CA LEU A 943 25.60 -26.40 -32.54
C LEU A 943 24.18 -26.86 -32.87
N LEU A 944 23.19 -26.08 -32.43
CA LEU A 944 21.77 -26.22 -32.75
C LEU A 944 21.49 -25.63 -34.12
#